data_AF-A0A3T1CKT9-F1
#
_entry.id   AF-A0A3T1CKT9-F1
#
_cell.length_a   1.000
_cell.length_b   1.000
_cell.length_c   1.000
_cell.angle_alpha   90.00
_cell.angle_beta   90.00
_cell.angle_gamma   90.00
#
_symmetry.space_group_name_H-M   'P 1'
#
loop_
_entity.id
_entity.type
_entity.pdbx_description
1 polymer ?
#
loop_
_entity_poly.entity_id
_entity_poly.type
_entity_poly.pdbx_seq_one_letter_code
_entity_poly.pdbx_strand_id
1 'polypeptide(L)'
;MRTGTVMKKQKLLSAIAAGAILASSGAAQAPVPSVPAPVEAEAAAVSFAPVTRVITLDELGFDNGFEIEGLSGGRTLYFPVPAGVGVDDLRLTLPYRADSSFGSRRSIAIEIGGRTQYTAALPEGLSEGVIDIPVDPALAEDGFLATRIVYSGAITEDRCVDQRLSGAYLAFAGEGGLRARLQGPSLGRVSTVASVMPAALDLSLPSQASEAQLAAALTLMLGGSDSRLGGARIDDAATQDGWRIGRIGFADASAPALSVGNEGGAPSIRIGGEDPVASARLFRSRWNSIAASSSLATARRGSADGELETLTIADLGADSSAQSIADRGQWNVAIPATAIPAGKRITGLTLDVAVAEDGGEARPVIAVLFNGVLLASAEAEEDGRTQIAVDLPEGLANTLNNLEVSVMRQAAGGDCKYVPQGYPAQLLPSSRIELGEAGSPQDFSDLPSVLNGGFTVVMPDAASLAPVAALLNPLASGEGPVGVSFDGMPANGAVVYVGADAPAGSEPKVQFTQGAVEISGENGETILDRNAIDALTTVQLLEQNGRSVLWIRPGSDFATLGSSASPPALGYGNVAFLAGDQVDFAFHDERERLIDIRYPEENTISKFLQRYRLWLIGLGWLLVTLGFVYLLRRVIASNKSKD
;
A
#
# COMPACT_ATOMS: atom_id res chain seq x y z
N MET A 1 -56.33 14.92 -83.87
CA MET A 1 -57.08 14.88 -82.59
C MET A 1 -56.14 14.38 -81.50
N ARG A 2 -55.97 15.19 -80.44
CA ARG A 2 -55.04 15.05 -79.29
C ARG A 2 -53.54 14.99 -79.62
N THR A 3 -52.95 16.18 -79.72
CA THR A 3 -51.50 16.48 -79.78
C THR A 3 -51.08 17.10 -78.45
N GLY A 4 -50.19 16.48 -77.66
CA GLY A 4 -48.74 16.73 -77.60
C GLY A 4 -48.37 16.85 -76.10
N THR A 5 -47.21 16.46 -75.56
CA THR A 5 -45.85 16.41 -76.13
C THR A 5 -44.99 15.54 -75.18
N VAL A 6 -44.65 14.30 -75.54
CA VAL A 6 -43.34 13.79 -76.03
C VAL A 6 -42.13 14.02 -75.10
N MET A 7 -41.73 12.90 -74.49
CA MET A 7 -40.39 12.56 -73.99
C MET A 7 -39.28 12.78 -75.04
N LYS A 8 -38.08 13.17 -74.60
CA LYS A 8 -36.85 12.78 -75.30
C LYS A 8 -35.73 12.36 -74.35
N LYS A 9 -35.18 11.19 -74.72
CA LYS A 9 -34.13 10.35 -74.14
C LYS A 9 -32.79 11.06 -73.89
N GLN A 10 -32.04 10.54 -72.91
CA GLN A 10 -30.59 10.22 -73.02
C GLN A 10 -30.18 9.38 -71.79
N LYS A 11 -30.12 8.04 -71.93
CA LYS A 11 -28.90 7.19 -72.01
C LYS A 11 -27.86 7.41 -70.90
N LEU A 12 -27.75 6.39 -70.04
CA LEU A 12 -26.63 6.07 -69.14
C LEU A 12 -25.27 6.10 -69.86
N LEU A 13 -24.24 6.60 -69.18
CA LEU A 13 -23.08 5.79 -68.77
C LEU A 13 -22.21 6.55 -67.73
N SER A 14 -21.70 5.75 -66.81
CA SER A 14 -21.09 6.02 -65.50
C SER A 14 -19.85 6.93 -65.47
N ALA A 15 -19.64 7.60 -64.33
CA ALA A 15 -18.38 7.53 -63.58
C ALA A 15 -18.55 8.10 -62.16
N ILE A 16 -17.99 7.38 -61.19
CA ILE A 16 -17.97 7.61 -59.75
C ILE A 16 -16.93 8.68 -59.40
N ALA A 17 -17.28 9.62 -58.51
CA ALA A 17 -16.31 10.26 -57.60
C ALA A 17 -17.06 10.77 -56.36
N ALA A 18 -16.79 10.13 -55.22
CA ALA A 18 -17.25 10.53 -53.90
C ALA A 18 -16.38 11.68 -53.37
N GLY A 19 -17.03 12.73 -52.87
CA GLY A 19 -16.41 13.79 -52.08
C GLY A 19 -17.38 14.20 -50.98
N ALA A 20 -17.25 13.60 -49.80
CA ALA A 20 -18.02 13.97 -48.63
C ALA A 20 -17.31 15.12 -47.90
N ILE A 21 -18.03 16.23 -47.77
CA ILE A 21 -17.63 17.45 -47.06
C ILE A 21 -17.87 17.21 -45.57
N LEU A 22 -16.82 17.21 -44.75
CA LEU A 22 -16.90 17.30 -43.30
C LEU A 22 -16.87 18.77 -42.88
N ALA A 23 -18.00 19.26 -42.38
CA ALA A 23 -18.11 20.57 -41.74
C ALA A 23 -17.60 20.47 -40.29
N SER A 24 -16.46 21.09 -40.00
CA SER A 24 -15.95 21.26 -38.64
C SER A 24 -16.58 22.49 -37.98
N SER A 25 -17.46 22.28 -37.01
CA SER A 25 -17.91 23.30 -36.07
C SER A 25 -16.76 23.68 -35.13
N GLY A 26 -16.22 24.88 -35.30
CA GLY A 26 -15.18 25.44 -34.44
C GLY A 26 -15.73 25.84 -33.07
N ALA A 27 -15.47 25.03 -32.05
CA ALA A 27 -15.51 25.48 -30.67
C ALA A 27 -14.24 26.30 -30.40
N ALA A 28 -14.41 27.56 -30.02
CA ALA A 28 -13.31 28.45 -29.66
C ALA A 28 -12.61 27.91 -28.39
N GLN A 29 -11.43 27.31 -28.57
CA GLN A 29 -10.52 27.01 -27.47
C GLN A 29 -9.99 28.32 -26.89
N ALA A 30 -10.18 28.51 -25.58
CA ALA A 30 -9.51 29.57 -24.84
C ALA A 30 -7.98 29.42 -25.00
N PRO A 31 -7.23 30.54 -25.12
CA PRO A 31 -5.80 30.47 -25.35
C PRO A 31 -5.11 29.84 -24.14
N VAL A 32 -4.49 28.68 -24.36
CA VAL A 32 -3.52 28.08 -23.44
C VAL A 32 -2.40 29.11 -23.25
N PRO A 33 -2.05 29.52 -22.01
CA PRO A 33 -0.93 30.43 -21.81
C PRO A 33 0.33 29.82 -22.42
N SER A 34 0.98 30.56 -23.31
CA SER A 34 2.22 30.15 -23.96
C SER A 34 3.28 29.89 -22.89
N VAL A 35 3.59 28.62 -22.66
CA VAL A 35 4.74 28.20 -21.86
C VAL A 35 5.98 28.71 -22.60
N PRO A 36 6.82 29.57 -21.98
CA PRO A 36 8.06 29.98 -22.62
C PRO A 36 8.91 28.74 -22.90
N ALA A 37 9.54 28.70 -24.08
CA ALA A 37 10.44 27.62 -24.45
C ALA A 37 11.48 27.40 -23.34
N PRO A 38 11.76 26.15 -22.94
CA PRO A 38 12.75 25.90 -21.91
C PRO A 38 14.09 26.41 -22.42
N VAL A 39 14.74 27.25 -21.62
CA VAL A 39 16.18 27.50 -21.77
C VAL A 39 16.83 26.16 -21.45
N GLU A 40 17.34 25.46 -22.45
CA GLU A 40 18.26 24.33 -22.27
C GLU A 40 19.49 24.87 -21.55
N ALA A 41 19.46 24.89 -20.23
CA ALA A 41 20.67 24.87 -19.44
C ALA A 41 21.32 23.51 -19.72
N GLU A 42 22.31 23.51 -20.61
CA GLU A 42 23.15 22.36 -20.93
C GLU A 42 23.87 21.92 -19.64
N ALA A 43 23.17 21.11 -18.83
CA ALA A 43 23.74 20.51 -17.64
C ALA A 43 24.86 19.58 -18.11
N ALA A 44 26.08 19.84 -17.64
CA ALA A 44 27.26 19.06 -17.98
C ALA A 44 26.97 17.56 -17.91
N ALA A 45 27.32 16.82 -18.96
CA ALA A 45 27.09 15.38 -19.03
C ALA A 45 27.78 14.70 -17.83
N VAL A 46 26.99 14.21 -16.89
CA VAL A 46 27.48 13.46 -15.74
C VAL A 46 27.78 12.04 -16.22
N SER A 47 29.07 11.67 -16.22
CA SER A 47 29.50 10.31 -16.54
C SER A 47 29.86 9.58 -15.25
N PHE A 48 29.45 8.32 -15.18
CA PHE A 48 29.71 7.45 -14.03
C PHE A 48 30.76 6.41 -14.36
N ALA A 49 31.37 5.82 -13.33
CA ALA A 49 32.02 4.52 -13.47
C ALA A 49 30.95 3.44 -13.68
N PRO A 50 31.29 2.24 -14.19
CA PRO A 50 30.35 1.13 -14.20
C PRO A 50 29.88 0.79 -12.78
N VAL A 51 28.58 0.53 -12.62
CA VAL A 51 27.95 0.26 -11.32
C VAL A 51 27.26 -1.10 -11.37
N THR A 52 27.47 -1.92 -10.35
CA THR A 52 26.74 -3.19 -10.21
C THR A 52 25.43 -2.93 -9.47
N ARG A 53 24.29 -3.12 -10.13
CA ARG A 53 22.94 -3.09 -9.55
C ARG A 53 22.51 -4.50 -9.15
N VAL A 54 21.94 -4.66 -7.96
CA VAL A 54 21.47 -5.96 -7.44
C VAL A 54 19.98 -5.89 -7.16
N ILE A 55 19.16 -6.61 -7.93
CA ILE A 55 17.70 -6.66 -7.79
C ILE A 55 17.34 -7.99 -7.14
N THR A 56 16.87 -7.96 -5.89
CA THR A 56 16.53 -9.17 -5.12
C THR A 56 15.08 -9.60 -5.29
N LEU A 57 14.73 -10.81 -4.85
CA LEU A 57 13.34 -11.28 -4.81
C LEU A 57 12.51 -10.46 -3.82
N ASP A 58 13.11 -10.05 -2.69
CA ASP A 58 12.47 -9.12 -1.74
C ASP A 58 12.08 -7.81 -2.44
N GLU A 59 12.97 -7.24 -3.26
CA GLU A 59 12.67 -6.02 -4.03
C GLU A 59 11.57 -6.23 -5.08
N LEU A 60 11.38 -7.47 -5.57
CA LEU A 60 10.28 -7.82 -6.46
C LEU A 60 8.95 -8.10 -5.73
N GLY A 61 8.91 -7.94 -4.40
CA GLY A 61 7.72 -8.17 -3.57
C GLY A 61 7.55 -9.62 -3.09
N PHE A 62 8.57 -10.47 -3.24
CA PHE A 62 8.60 -11.79 -2.61
C PHE A 62 9.33 -11.70 -1.28
N ASP A 63 8.66 -11.14 -0.27
CA ASP A 63 9.24 -10.94 1.06
C ASP A 63 9.67 -12.29 1.68
N ASN A 64 10.97 -12.45 1.94
CA ASN A 64 11.60 -13.72 2.37
C ASN A 64 11.61 -14.82 1.30
N GLY A 65 11.31 -14.48 0.04
CA GLY A 65 11.30 -15.37 -1.11
C GLY A 65 9.96 -16.06 -1.37
N PHE A 66 9.98 -17.26 -1.94
CA PHE A 66 8.76 -18.02 -2.24
C PHE A 66 9.01 -19.53 -2.26
N GLU A 67 7.94 -20.31 -2.12
CA GLU A 67 7.97 -21.77 -2.15
C GLU A 67 7.09 -22.33 -3.27
N ILE A 68 7.53 -23.44 -3.86
CA ILE A 68 6.74 -24.30 -4.75
C ILE A 68 6.50 -25.60 -3.99
N GLU A 69 5.27 -25.78 -3.52
CA GLU A 69 4.84 -26.98 -2.78
C GLU A 69 4.59 -28.18 -3.72
N GLY A 70 4.76 -29.38 -3.17
CA GLY A 70 4.53 -30.65 -3.86
C GLY A 70 5.73 -31.14 -4.68
N LEU A 71 5.43 -31.91 -5.73
CA LEU A 71 6.42 -32.53 -6.60
C LEU A 71 6.48 -31.89 -7.99
N SER A 72 5.62 -30.92 -8.29
CA SER A 72 5.64 -30.26 -9.58
C SER A 72 5.07 -28.87 -9.46
N GLY A 73 5.64 -27.91 -10.17
CA GLY A 73 5.13 -26.56 -10.25
C GLY A 73 6.06 -25.67 -11.05
N GLY A 74 5.67 -24.42 -11.19
CA GLY A 74 6.54 -23.44 -11.83
C GLY A 74 6.09 -22.02 -11.54
N ARG A 75 7.03 -21.10 -11.61
CA ARG A 75 6.81 -19.67 -11.39
C ARG A 75 7.63 -18.88 -12.40
N THR A 76 7.07 -17.78 -12.92
CA THR A 76 7.81 -16.85 -13.78
C THR A 76 8.11 -15.58 -12.99
N LEU A 77 9.37 -15.18 -13.01
CA LEU A 77 9.88 -13.96 -12.39
C LEU A 77 10.22 -12.95 -13.49
N TYR A 78 9.96 -11.66 -13.25
CA TYR A 78 10.26 -10.58 -14.18
C TYR A 78 11.22 -9.60 -13.53
N PHE A 79 12.49 -9.65 -13.93
CA PHE A 79 13.49 -8.70 -13.42
C PHE A 79 13.55 -7.48 -14.33
N PRO A 80 13.46 -6.24 -13.81
CA PRO A 80 13.57 -5.03 -14.62
C PRO A 80 15.00 -4.88 -15.15
N VAL A 81 15.13 -4.78 -16.46
CA VAL A 81 16.37 -4.49 -17.18
C VAL A 81 16.04 -3.43 -18.25
N PRO A 82 16.00 -2.14 -17.88
CA PRO A 82 15.43 -1.10 -18.73
C PRO A 82 16.14 -0.97 -20.09
N ALA A 83 15.34 -0.77 -21.14
CA ALA A 83 15.85 -0.57 -22.48
C ALA A 83 16.74 0.69 -22.55
N GLY A 84 17.89 0.58 -23.21
CA GLY A 84 18.83 1.69 -23.37
C GLY A 84 19.84 1.86 -22.23
N VAL A 85 19.79 1.02 -21.19
CA VAL A 85 20.88 0.86 -20.23
C VAL A 85 21.92 -0.08 -20.84
N GLY A 86 23.18 0.35 -20.92
CA GLY A 86 24.26 -0.54 -21.32
C GLY A 86 24.58 -1.51 -20.18
N VAL A 87 24.61 -2.82 -20.44
CA VAL A 87 24.91 -3.85 -19.45
C VAL A 87 26.12 -4.66 -19.91
N ASP A 88 27.17 -4.68 -19.10
CA ASP A 88 28.43 -5.42 -19.38
C ASP A 88 28.35 -6.89 -18.94
N ASP A 89 27.66 -7.16 -17.83
CA ASP A 89 27.53 -8.48 -17.22
C ASP A 89 26.16 -8.58 -16.54
N LEU A 90 25.49 -9.72 -16.74
CA LEU A 90 24.20 -10.02 -16.15
C LEU A 90 24.26 -11.42 -15.55
N ARG A 91 23.90 -11.56 -14.28
CA ARG A 91 24.03 -12.83 -13.54
C ARG A 91 22.85 -13.05 -12.60
N LEU A 92 22.17 -14.16 -12.78
CA LEU A 92 21.07 -14.60 -11.95
C LEU A 92 21.60 -15.54 -10.86
N THR A 93 21.36 -15.21 -9.59
CA THR A 93 21.78 -16.02 -8.44
C THR A 93 20.58 -16.32 -7.56
N LEU A 94 20.23 -17.60 -7.41
CA LEU A 94 19.05 -18.05 -6.67
C LEU A 94 19.47 -19.09 -5.61
N PRO A 95 19.62 -18.67 -4.33
CA PRO A 95 19.73 -19.60 -3.20
C PRO A 95 18.43 -20.39 -3.07
N TYR A 96 18.53 -21.70 -2.89
CA TYR A 96 17.38 -22.58 -2.76
C TYR A 96 17.54 -23.55 -1.59
N ARG A 97 16.39 -23.98 -1.07
CA ARG A 97 16.23 -25.10 -0.15
C ARG A 97 15.14 -26.03 -0.66
N ALA A 98 15.39 -27.33 -0.64
CA ALA A 98 14.41 -28.32 -1.07
C ALA A 98 14.47 -29.57 -0.20
N ASP A 99 13.31 -30.13 0.13
CA ASP A 99 13.19 -31.38 0.87
C ASP A 99 11.96 -32.17 0.40
N SER A 100 11.87 -33.43 0.81
CA SER A 100 10.78 -34.36 0.53
C SER A 100 10.73 -35.38 1.66
N SER A 101 9.57 -35.60 2.25
CA SER A 101 9.39 -36.56 3.35
C SER A 101 9.61 -38.01 2.90
N PHE A 102 9.53 -38.26 1.60
CA PHE A 102 9.75 -39.56 0.97
C PHE A 102 10.84 -39.47 -0.10
N GLY A 103 11.50 -40.60 -0.38
CA GLY A 103 12.46 -40.71 -1.47
C GLY A 103 11.81 -40.35 -2.81
N SER A 104 12.30 -39.30 -3.46
CA SER A 104 11.77 -38.80 -4.72
C SER A 104 12.90 -38.34 -5.64
N ARG A 105 12.73 -38.59 -6.93
CA ARG A 105 13.59 -38.06 -7.98
C ARG A 105 13.07 -36.69 -8.35
N ARG A 106 13.87 -35.66 -8.14
CA ARG A 106 13.48 -34.26 -8.30
C ARG A 106 14.46 -33.55 -9.22
N SER A 107 13.96 -32.59 -9.99
CA SER A 107 14.74 -31.81 -10.92
C SER A 107 14.19 -30.39 -11.03
N ILE A 108 15.08 -29.47 -11.36
CA ILE A 108 14.77 -28.09 -11.66
C ILE A 108 15.28 -27.73 -13.05
N ALA A 109 14.52 -26.89 -13.75
CA ALA A 109 14.95 -26.18 -14.94
C ALA A 109 14.68 -24.67 -14.79
N ILE A 110 15.62 -23.85 -15.27
CA ILE A 110 15.48 -22.40 -15.36
C ILE A 110 15.47 -22.03 -16.84
N GLU A 111 14.40 -21.38 -17.27
CA GLU A 111 14.21 -20.87 -18.61
C GLU A 111 14.29 -19.35 -18.60
N ILE A 112 15.10 -18.79 -19.50
CA ILE A 112 15.30 -17.34 -19.64
C ILE A 112 15.14 -17.00 -21.12
N GLY A 113 14.30 -16.00 -21.43
CA GLY A 113 13.97 -15.65 -22.82
C GLY A 113 13.33 -16.82 -23.59
N GLY A 114 12.50 -17.62 -22.90
CA GLY A 114 11.81 -18.79 -23.48
C GLY A 114 12.72 -19.99 -23.78
N ARG A 115 13.96 -20.02 -23.27
CA ARG A 115 14.92 -21.12 -23.50
C ARG A 115 15.49 -21.63 -22.19
N THR A 116 15.60 -22.94 -22.02
CA THR A 116 16.25 -23.56 -20.86
C THR A 116 17.74 -23.20 -20.83
N GLN A 117 18.15 -22.47 -19.80
CA GLN A 117 19.55 -22.09 -19.55
C GLN A 117 20.23 -22.98 -18.51
N TYR A 118 19.45 -23.57 -17.61
CA TYR A 118 19.95 -24.41 -16.52
C TYR A 118 19.02 -25.58 -16.29
N THR A 119 19.61 -26.74 -16.01
CA THR A 119 18.88 -27.90 -15.51
C THR A 119 19.75 -28.67 -14.52
N ALA A 120 19.15 -29.11 -13.41
CA ALA A 120 19.83 -29.94 -12.44
C ALA A 120 18.87 -30.93 -11.76
N ALA A 121 19.42 -32.07 -11.34
CA ALA A 121 18.74 -32.95 -10.39
C ALA A 121 18.92 -32.40 -8.98
N LEU A 122 17.85 -32.39 -8.18
CA LEU A 122 17.92 -32.04 -6.77
C LEU A 122 18.31 -33.28 -5.95
N PRO A 123 19.22 -33.16 -4.96
CA PRO A 123 19.61 -34.27 -4.11
C PRO A 123 18.44 -34.91 -3.36
N GLU A 124 18.60 -36.14 -2.88
CA GLU A 124 17.62 -36.74 -1.96
C GLU A 124 17.76 -36.13 -0.55
N GLY A 125 16.62 -35.97 0.14
CA GLY A 125 16.54 -35.35 1.47
C GLY A 125 16.65 -33.81 1.45
N LEU A 126 16.91 -33.24 2.62
CA LEU A 126 17.13 -31.81 2.79
C LEU A 126 18.38 -31.38 2.02
N SER A 127 18.20 -30.45 1.11
CA SER A 127 19.25 -29.90 0.27
C SER A 127 19.16 -28.39 0.23
N GLU A 128 20.31 -27.74 0.37
CA GLU A 128 20.48 -26.30 0.20
C GLU A 128 21.57 -26.06 -0.84
N GLY A 129 21.41 -25.02 -1.65
CA GLY A 129 22.37 -24.70 -2.70
C GLY A 129 22.13 -23.33 -3.31
N VAL A 130 22.98 -22.97 -4.27
CA VAL A 130 22.87 -21.71 -5.00
C VAL A 130 22.95 -22.01 -6.49
N ILE A 131 21.93 -21.60 -7.24
CA ILE A 131 21.93 -21.62 -8.70
C ILE A 131 22.56 -20.30 -9.15
N ASP A 132 23.67 -20.35 -9.89
CA ASP A 132 24.35 -19.16 -10.43
C ASP A 132 24.48 -19.28 -11.95
N ILE A 133 23.79 -18.40 -12.69
CA ILE A 133 23.65 -18.46 -14.14
C ILE A 133 24.11 -17.13 -14.74
N PRO A 134 25.18 -17.10 -15.56
CA PRO A 134 25.46 -15.94 -16.40
C PRO A 134 24.37 -15.84 -17.47
N VAL A 135 23.81 -14.65 -17.63
CA VAL A 135 22.71 -14.36 -18.55
C VAL A 135 23.23 -13.46 -19.65
N ASP A 136 22.90 -13.78 -20.91
CA ASP A 136 23.15 -12.86 -22.02
C ASP A 136 22.20 -11.66 -21.89
N PRO A 137 22.70 -10.40 -21.76
CA PRO A 137 21.85 -9.22 -21.68
C PRO A 137 20.88 -9.08 -22.87
N ALA A 138 21.18 -9.68 -24.03
CA ALA A 138 20.29 -9.68 -25.19
C ALA A 138 18.98 -10.46 -24.98
N LEU A 139 18.87 -11.28 -23.92
CA LEU A 139 17.64 -11.99 -23.55
C LEU A 139 16.64 -11.12 -22.78
N ALA A 140 17.01 -9.89 -22.41
CA ALA A 140 16.08 -8.93 -21.85
C ALA A 140 15.28 -8.27 -22.99
N GLU A 141 13.97 -8.46 -22.99
CA GLU A 141 13.04 -7.93 -23.98
C GLU A 141 12.02 -7.00 -23.30
N ASP A 142 11.61 -5.94 -23.99
CA ASP A 142 10.61 -4.97 -23.49
C ASP A 142 10.91 -4.37 -22.11
N GLY A 143 12.20 -4.31 -21.74
CA GLY A 143 12.65 -3.77 -20.46
C GLY A 143 12.66 -4.77 -19.31
N PHE A 144 12.45 -6.06 -19.57
CA PHE A 144 12.42 -7.11 -18.55
C PHE A 144 13.20 -8.37 -18.96
N LEU A 145 13.72 -9.07 -17.97
CA LEU A 145 14.24 -10.43 -18.10
C LEU A 145 13.24 -11.41 -17.49
N ALA A 146 12.45 -12.06 -18.35
CA ALA A 146 11.53 -13.12 -17.95
C ALA A 146 12.29 -14.41 -17.63
N THR A 147 12.18 -14.87 -16.40
CA THR A 147 12.85 -16.06 -15.85
C THR A 147 11.81 -17.05 -15.33
N ARG A 148 11.58 -18.15 -16.03
CA ARG A 148 10.65 -19.21 -15.62
C ARG A 148 11.38 -20.34 -14.92
N ILE A 149 10.93 -20.66 -13.72
CA ILE A 149 11.38 -21.77 -12.90
C ILE A 149 10.40 -22.92 -13.11
N VAL A 150 10.92 -24.09 -13.45
CA VAL A 150 10.15 -25.33 -13.61
C VAL A 150 10.70 -26.37 -12.66
N TYR A 151 9.87 -26.80 -11.72
CA TYR A 151 10.18 -27.84 -10.76
C TYR A 151 9.36 -29.09 -11.09
N SER A 152 10.04 -30.23 -11.11
CA SER A 152 9.43 -31.52 -11.44
C SER A 152 10.02 -32.63 -10.59
N GLY A 153 9.18 -33.55 -10.17
CA GLY A 153 9.52 -34.58 -9.21
C GLY A 153 8.59 -35.77 -9.30
N ALA A 154 9.10 -36.93 -8.91
CA ALA A 154 8.36 -38.18 -8.88
C ALA A 154 8.83 -39.05 -7.71
N ILE A 155 7.88 -39.60 -6.94
CA ILE A 155 8.14 -40.68 -5.98
C ILE A 155 8.11 -41.98 -6.77
N THR A 156 9.23 -42.69 -6.85
CA THR A 156 9.34 -43.95 -7.61
C THR A 156 9.46 -45.12 -6.65
N GLU A 157 8.33 -45.54 -6.09
CA GLU A 157 8.15 -46.87 -5.48
C GLU A 157 6.99 -47.56 -6.22
N ASP A 158 7.02 -48.89 -6.36
CA ASP A 158 6.01 -49.72 -7.06
C ASP A 158 4.61 -49.69 -6.40
N ARG A 159 4.28 -48.65 -5.64
CA ARG A 159 3.00 -48.46 -4.94
C ARG A 159 2.46 -47.06 -5.16
N CYS A 160 1.14 -46.98 -5.27
CA CYS A 160 0.42 -45.72 -5.46
C CYS A 160 0.51 -44.89 -4.17
N VAL A 161 1.55 -44.07 -4.07
CA VAL A 161 1.70 -43.07 -3.01
C VAL A 161 0.94 -41.83 -3.42
N ASP A 162 0.04 -41.38 -2.55
CA ASP A 162 -0.63 -40.10 -2.68
C ASP A 162 0.42 -38.98 -2.63
N GLN A 163 0.59 -38.26 -3.74
CA GLN A 163 1.60 -37.20 -3.85
C GLN A 163 1.37 -36.04 -2.87
N ARG A 164 0.14 -35.89 -2.34
CA ARG A 164 -0.19 -34.92 -1.29
C ARG A 164 0.51 -35.25 0.03
N LEU A 165 0.88 -36.52 0.24
CA LEU A 165 1.67 -36.94 1.40
C LEU A 165 3.17 -36.69 1.21
N SER A 166 3.63 -36.26 0.03
CA SER A 166 5.07 -36.12 -0.24
C SER A 166 5.79 -35.18 0.72
N GLY A 167 5.09 -34.15 1.22
CA GLY A 167 5.71 -33.05 1.98
C GLY A 167 6.89 -32.44 1.24
N ALA A 168 6.89 -32.52 -0.10
CA ALA A 168 7.98 -32.04 -0.92
C ALA A 168 7.80 -30.54 -1.18
N TYR A 169 8.92 -29.82 -1.21
CA TYR A 169 8.92 -28.40 -1.53
C TYR A 169 10.24 -27.97 -2.17
N LEU A 170 10.18 -26.85 -2.88
CA LEU A 170 11.34 -26.10 -3.35
C LEU A 170 11.13 -24.63 -3.00
N ALA A 171 11.94 -24.12 -2.06
CA ALA A 171 11.94 -22.74 -1.62
C ALA A 171 13.13 -21.97 -2.17
N PHE A 172 12.92 -20.71 -2.50
CA PHE A 172 13.95 -19.74 -2.86
C PHE A 172 14.01 -18.63 -1.83
N ALA A 173 15.21 -18.18 -1.49
CA ALA A 173 15.41 -17.15 -0.47
C ALA A 173 15.29 -15.73 -1.05
N GLY A 174 14.77 -14.79 -0.25
CA GLY A 174 14.48 -13.40 -0.62
C GLY A 174 15.69 -12.61 -1.15
N GLU A 175 16.89 -12.92 -0.67
CA GLU A 175 18.14 -12.29 -1.09
C GLU A 175 18.64 -12.74 -2.47
N GLY A 176 18.05 -13.79 -3.04
CA GLY A 176 18.30 -14.22 -4.42
C GLY A 176 17.85 -13.17 -5.43
N GLY A 177 18.40 -13.18 -6.63
CA GLY A 177 17.95 -12.27 -7.70
C GLY A 177 18.98 -12.02 -8.80
N LEU A 178 18.88 -10.85 -9.45
CA LEU A 178 19.64 -10.47 -10.63
C LEU A 178 20.71 -9.43 -10.30
N ARG A 179 21.96 -9.71 -10.66
CA ARG A 179 23.06 -8.74 -10.63
C ARG A 179 23.34 -8.24 -12.04
N ALA A 180 23.29 -6.93 -12.23
CA ALA A 180 23.53 -6.27 -13.52
C ALA A 180 24.67 -5.26 -13.39
N ARG A 181 25.75 -5.44 -14.15
CA ARG A 181 26.85 -4.47 -14.24
C ARG A 181 26.51 -3.44 -15.31
N LEU A 182 26.08 -2.26 -14.88
CA LEU A 182 25.62 -1.17 -15.74
C LEU A 182 26.79 -0.31 -16.22
N GLN A 183 26.74 0.09 -17.48
CA GLN A 183 27.71 0.99 -18.10
C GLN A 183 27.46 2.42 -17.66
N GLY A 184 28.49 3.04 -17.07
CA GLY A 184 28.41 4.41 -16.55
C GLY A 184 27.91 5.49 -17.53
N PRO A 185 28.27 5.47 -18.84
CA PRO A 185 27.76 6.43 -19.81
C PRO A 185 26.24 6.41 -20.01
N SER A 186 25.58 5.27 -19.72
CA SER A 186 24.12 5.17 -19.84
C SER A 186 23.38 5.84 -18.66
N LEU A 187 24.07 6.04 -17.53
CA LEU A 187 23.51 6.56 -16.28
C LEU A 187 23.45 8.10 -16.20
N GLY A 188 23.65 8.81 -17.30
CA GLY A 188 23.65 10.28 -17.32
C GLY A 188 22.26 10.94 -17.40
N ARG A 189 21.18 10.17 -17.51
CA ARG A 189 19.81 10.69 -17.69
C ARG A 189 18.94 10.39 -16.48
N VAL A 190 18.02 11.30 -16.16
CA VAL A 190 17.06 11.14 -15.06
C VAL A 190 16.21 9.88 -15.29
N SER A 191 15.69 9.66 -16.50
CA SER A 191 14.90 8.48 -16.84
C SER A 191 15.68 7.17 -16.63
N THR A 192 16.95 7.13 -17.06
CA THR A 192 17.77 5.93 -16.90
C THR A 192 18.02 5.65 -15.43
N VAL A 193 18.50 6.65 -14.68
CA VAL A 193 18.80 6.48 -13.25
C VAL A 193 17.54 6.11 -12.48
N ALA A 194 16.40 6.77 -12.72
CA ALA A 194 15.12 6.44 -12.09
C ALA A 194 14.67 5.00 -12.39
N SER A 195 14.88 4.51 -13.61
CA SER A 195 14.46 3.16 -14.02
C SER A 195 15.30 2.03 -13.40
N VAL A 196 16.56 2.29 -13.03
CA VAL A 196 17.45 1.30 -12.39
C VAL A 196 17.69 1.59 -10.91
N MET A 197 17.08 2.65 -10.36
CA MET A 197 17.26 3.01 -8.96
C MET A 197 16.74 1.91 -8.05
N PRO A 198 17.44 1.58 -6.95
CA PRO A 198 16.90 0.68 -5.93
C PRO A 198 15.60 1.19 -5.32
N ALA A 199 14.67 0.27 -5.02
CA ALA A 199 13.41 0.60 -4.36
C ALA A 199 13.61 1.19 -2.95
N ALA A 200 14.67 0.75 -2.26
CA ALA A 200 15.12 1.33 -1.00
C ALA A 200 15.80 2.68 -1.26
N LEU A 201 15.24 3.77 -0.71
CA LEU A 201 15.74 5.13 -0.91
C LEU A 201 16.21 5.76 0.41
N ASP A 202 17.35 6.44 0.36
CA ASP A 202 17.85 7.30 1.43
C ASP A 202 17.71 8.76 1.00
N LEU A 203 16.98 9.53 1.80
CA LEU A 203 16.59 10.91 1.53
C LEU A 203 17.45 11.84 2.37
N SER A 204 18.26 12.68 1.70
CA SER A 204 19.16 13.64 2.34
C SER A 204 18.61 15.06 2.24
N LEU A 205 18.17 15.60 3.38
CA LEU A 205 17.70 16.98 3.51
C LEU A 205 18.86 17.93 3.85
N PRO A 206 18.83 19.19 3.38
CA PRO A 206 19.75 20.21 3.85
C PRO A 206 19.53 20.52 5.33
N SER A 207 20.56 21.04 6.02
CA SER A 207 20.52 21.36 7.45
C SER A 207 19.43 22.36 7.85
N GLN A 208 18.99 23.20 6.91
CA GLN A 208 17.85 24.11 7.05
C GLN A 208 16.84 23.83 5.93
N ALA A 209 16.22 22.65 5.99
CA ALA A 209 15.18 22.28 5.03
C ALA A 209 13.96 23.19 5.16
N SER A 210 13.50 23.72 4.02
CA SER A 210 12.23 24.43 3.93
C SER A 210 11.03 23.48 4.07
N GLU A 211 9.86 24.01 4.45
CA GLU A 211 8.61 23.25 4.50
C GLU A 211 8.28 22.55 3.17
N ALA A 212 8.58 23.19 2.03
CA ALA A 212 8.38 22.59 0.71
C ALA A 212 9.30 21.38 0.47
N GLN A 213 10.56 21.44 0.92
CA GLN A 213 11.49 20.31 0.83
C GLN A 213 11.07 19.17 1.77
N LEU A 214 10.59 19.49 2.97
CA LEU A 214 10.04 18.51 3.91
C LEU A 214 8.77 17.84 3.36
N ALA A 215 7.88 18.60 2.75
CA ALA A 215 6.68 18.07 2.07
C ALA A 215 7.04 17.17 0.88
N ALA A 216 8.09 17.51 0.13
CA ALA A 216 8.59 16.68 -0.96
C ALA A 216 9.21 15.37 -0.45
N ALA A 217 10.00 15.43 0.63
CA ALA A 217 10.51 14.24 1.31
C ALA A 217 9.37 13.36 1.84
N LEU A 218 8.37 13.96 2.50
CA LEU A 218 7.17 13.25 2.93
C LEU A 218 6.48 12.55 1.76
N THR A 219 6.32 13.25 0.63
CA THR A 219 5.72 12.68 -0.58
C THR A 219 6.47 11.45 -1.10
N LEU A 220 7.80 11.37 -0.92
CA LEU A 220 8.58 10.18 -1.26
C LEU A 220 8.47 9.05 -0.23
N MET A 221 8.23 9.36 1.04
CA MET A 221 8.09 8.35 2.10
C MET A 221 6.68 7.73 2.17
N LEU A 222 5.69 8.36 1.54
CA LEU A 222 4.31 7.88 1.51
C LEU A 222 4.06 6.93 0.33
N GLY A 223 3.04 6.08 0.47
CA GLY A 223 2.52 5.28 -0.64
C GLY A 223 3.45 4.14 -1.06
N GLY A 224 4.10 3.47 -0.10
CA GLY A 224 4.70 2.15 -0.29
C GLY A 224 6.14 2.14 -0.82
N SER A 225 6.78 3.29 -1.01
CA SER A 225 8.22 3.35 -1.29
C SER A 225 9.01 3.15 0.00
N ASP A 226 10.05 2.33 -0.05
CA ASP A 226 10.96 2.09 1.07
C ASP A 226 11.98 3.25 1.23
N SER A 227 11.45 4.46 1.35
CA SER A 227 12.20 5.71 1.49
C SER A 227 12.33 6.13 2.94
N ARG A 228 13.52 6.53 3.36
CA ARG A 228 13.80 6.97 4.73
C ARG A 228 14.67 8.21 4.76
N LEU A 229 14.57 9.02 5.82
CA LEU A 229 15.43 10.19 6.01
C LEU A 229 16.79 9.82 6.60
N GLY A 230 17.85 10.36 5.97
CA GLY A 230 19.18 10.62 6.53
C GLY A 230 19.86 9.47 7.28
N GLY A 231 20.55 8.58 6.56
CA GLY A 231 21.68 7.81 7.12
C GLY A 231 21.31 6.64 8.02
N ALA A 232 20.04 6.23 8.08
CA ALA A 232 19.63 4.98 8.73
C ALA A 232 20.13 3.72 7.99
N ARG A 233 20.58 3.88 6.74
CA ARG A 233 21.19 2.81 5.92
C ARG A 233 22.62 3.19 5.52
N ILE A 234 23.55 3.11 6.47
CA ILE A 234 24.98 3.12 6.15
C ILE A 234 25.40 1.68 5.86
N ASP A 235 25.08 1.20 4.67
CA ASP A 235 25.90 0.18 4.03
C ASP A 235 26.69 0.87 2.93
N ASP A 236 28.00 0.62 2.87
CA ASP A 236 28.93 1.08 1.82
C ASP A 236 28.59 0.38 0.47
N ALA A 237 27.42 0.70 -0.08
CA ALA A 237 26.77 -0.03 -1.17
C ALA A 237 27.35 0.27 -2.58
N ALA A 238 28.49 0.95 -2.70
CA ALA A 238 29.01 1.29 -4.03
C ALA A 238 30.11 0.35 -4.54
N THR A 239 30.82 -0.42 -3.69
CA THR A 239 32.04 -1.11 -4.17
C THR A 239 32.29 -2.55 -3.73
N GLN A 240 31.60 -3.10 -2.71
CA GLN A 240 31.77 -4.52 -2.33
C GLN A 240 30.55 -5.40 -2.63
N ASP A 241 29.32 -4.93 -2.33
CA ASP A 241 28.08 -5.76 -2.44
C ASP A 241 27.04 -5.27 -3.48
N GLY A 242 27.37 -4.22 -4.24
CA GLY A 242 26.55 -3.62 -5.29
C GLY A 242 25.55 -2.56 -4.80
N TRP A 243 25.08 -1.73 -5.74
CA TRP A 243 24.14 -0.62 -5.53
C TRP A 243 22.76 -1.15 -5.17
N ARG A 244 22.44 -1.07 -3.87
CA ARG A 244 21.19 -1.57 -3.25
C ARG A 244 20.32 -0.48 -2.63
N ILE A 245 20.85 0.73 -2.46
CA ILE A 245 20.13 1.87 -1.90
C ILE A 245 20.29 3.08 -2.82
N GLY A 246 19.18 3.62 -3.30
CA GLY A 246 19.14 4.87 -4.07
C GLY A 246 19.28 6.07 -3.15
N ARG A 247 19.94 7.13 -3.60
CA ARG A 247 20.08 8.38 -2.84
C ARG A 247 19.33 9.51 -3.51
N ILE A 248 18.57 10.25 -2.72
CA ILE A 248 17.84 11.44 -3.16
C ILE A 248 18.21 12.62 -2.28
N GLY A 249 18.78 13.65 -2.88
CA GLY A 249 19.07 14.93 -2.22
C GLY A 249 18.04 15.99 -2.59
N PHE A 250 17.84 16.97 -1.70
CA PHE A 250 17.00 18.14 -1.99
C PHE A 250 17.85 19.38 -2.28
N ALA A 251 17.38 20.21 -3.21
CA ALA A 251 18.01 21.45 -3.65
C ALA A 251 17.03 22.62 -3.54
N ASP A 252 17.53 23.84 -3.72
CA ASP A 252 16.74 25.06 -3.64
C ASP A 252 15.82 25.23 -4.85
N ALA A 253 14.86 26.15 -4.74
CA ALA A 253 13.86 26.41 -5.78
C ALA A 253 14.42 26.84 -7.15
N SER A 254 15.65 27.36 -7.17
CA SER A 254 16.35 27.76 -8.39
C SER A 254 17.04 26.59 -9.11
N ALA A 255 17.18 25.44 -8.46
CA ALA A 255 17.72 24.24 -9.07
C ALA A 255 16.69 23.59 -10.02
N PRO A 256 17.13 22.74 -10.98
CA PRO A 256 16.23 21.94 -11.78
C PRO A 256 15.27 21.10 -10.93
N ALA A 257 14.06 20.89 -11.42
CA ALA A 257 13.05 20.02 -10.81
C ALA A 257 13.61 18.63 -10.47
N LEU A 258 14.29 18.01 -11.44
CA LEU A 258 15.03 16.76 -11.26
C LEU A 258 16.40 16.89 -11.90
N SER A 259 17.44 16.34 -11.27
CA SER A 259 18.77 16.23 -11.87
C SER A 259 19.52 15.01 -11.37
N VAL A 260 20.40 14.47 -12.22
CA VAL A 260 21.29 13.36 -11.86
C VAL A 260 22.53 13.89 -11.16
N GLY A 261 22.91 13.25 -10.05
CA GLY A 261 24.11 13.51 -9.27
C GLY A 261 24.97 12.26 -9.08
N ASN A 262 26.13 12.45 -8.46
CA ASN A 262 27.00 11.36 -8.02
C ASN A 262 27.26 11.52 -6.52
N GLU A 263 26.90 10.49 -5.75
CA GLU A 263 27.09 10.48 -4.32
C GLU A 263 27.71 9.15 -3.89
N GLY A 264 28.90 9.21 -3.29
CA GLY A 264 29.65 8.02 -2.89
C GLY A 264 30.00 7.06 -4.04
N GLY A 265 30.13 7.56 -5.28
CA GLY A 265 30.47 6.76 -6.45
C GLY A 265 29.28 6.11 -7.17
N ALA A 266 28.06 6.26 -6.64
CA ALA A 266 26.83 5.77 -7.24
C ALA A 266 25.97 6.93 -7.80
N PRO A 267 25.12 6.67 -8.79
CA PRO A 267 24.11 7.63 -9.25
C PRO A 267 23.16 8.03 -8.13
N SER A 268 22.87 9.32 -8.04
CA SER A 268 21.85 9.89 -7.14
C SER A 268 20.92 10.81 -7.92
N ILE A 269 19.75 11.10 -7.34
CA ILE A 269 18.81 12.08 -7.89
C ILE A 269 18.76 13.29 -6.96
N ARG A 270 18.71 14.48 -7.52
CA ARG A 270 18.45 15.72 -6.79
C ARG A 270 17.10 16.29 -7.20
N ILE A 271 16.28 16.60 -6.20
CA ILE A 271 14.96 17.20 -6.35
C ILE A 271 15.04 18.69 -6.00
N GLY A 272 14.57 19.53 -6.91
CA GLY A 272 14.52 20.98 -6.74
C GLY A 272 13.30 21.59 -7.44
N GLY A 273 13.48 22.80 -7.96
CA GLY A 273 12.45 23.57 -8.65
C GLY A 273 11.50 24.30 -7.70
N GLU A 274 10.68 25.19 -8.26
CA GLU A 274 9.70 26.01 -7.50
C GLU A 274 8.67 25.17 -6.72
N ASP A 275 8.37 23.96 -7.20
CA ASP A 275 7.49 22.99 -6.56
C ASP A 275 8.20 21.62 -6.42
N PRO A 276 9.01 21.43 -5.36
CA PRO A 276 9.72 20.18 -5.15
C PRO A 276 8.77 19.00 -4.88
N VAL A 277 7.53 19.25 -4.45
CA VAL A 277 6.51 18.22 -4.25
C VAL A 277 6.05 17.67 -5.61
N ALA A 278 5.82 18.53 -6.59
CA ALA A 278 5.54 18.09 -7.96
C ALA A 278 6.73 17.33 -8.58
N SER A 279 7.95 17.78 -8.32
CA SER A 279 9.18 17.08 -8.74
C SER A 279 9.29 15.67 -8.14
N ALA A 280 9.01 15.52 -6.84
CA ALA A 280 8.97 14.22 -6.16
C ALA A 280 7.92 13.27 -6.76
N ARG A 281 6.71 13.77 -7.06
CA ARG A 281 5.68 12.96 -7.75
C ARG A 281 6.09 12.57 -9.16
N LEU A 282 6.68 13.50 -9.93
CA LEU A 282 7.17 13.19 -11.27
C LEU A 282 8.19 12.05 -11.23
N PHE A 283 9.12 12.09 -10.25
CA PHE A 283 10.10 11.03 -10.04
C PHE A 283 9.46 9.67 -9.73
N ARG A 284 8.43 9.62 -8.87
CA ARG A 284 7.69 8.38 -8.55
C ARG A 284 6.80 7.89 -9.70
N SER A 285 6.35 8.79 -10.56
CA SER A 285 5.39 8.46 -11.61
C SER A 285 6.02 7.69 -12.77
N ARG A 286 5.19 6.96 -13.52
CA ARG A 286 5.56 6.33 -14.80
C ARG A 286 6.09 7.32 -15.86
N TRP A 287 5.84 8.62 -15.69
CA TRP A 287 6.31 9.68 -16.57
C TRP A 287 7.79 10.04 -16.34
N ASN A 288 8.44 9.49 -15.32
CA ASN A 288 9.90 9.62 -15.20
C ASN A 288 10.63 9.03 -16.43
N SER A 289 10.01 8.08 -17.15
CA SER A 289 10.56 7.42 -18.34
C SER A 289 10.77 8.36 -19.52
N ILE A 290 9.98 9.44 -19.61
CA ILE A 290 10.13 10.45 -20.67
C ILE A 290 11.16 11.54 -20.32
N ALA A 291 11.75 11.50 -19.11
CA ALA A 291 12.80 12.43 -18.67
C ALA A 291 14.18 12.08 -19.26
N ALA A 292 14.30 12.16 -20.59
CA ALA A 292 15.48 11.71 -21.34
C ALA A 292 16.73 12.62 -21.22
N SER A 293 16.70 13.64 -20.37
CA SER A 293 17.79 14.58 -20.10
C SER A 293 18.47 14.31 -18.76
N SER A 294 19.66 14.89 -18.56
CA SER A 294 20.37 14.87 -17.27
C SER A 294 19.71 15.74 -16.20
N SER A 295 18.87 16.69 -16.63
CA SER A 295 18.05 17.53 -15.76
C SER A 295 16.72 17.93 -16.40
N LEU A 296 15.68 18.12 -15.58
CA LEU A 296 14.37 18.66 -15.97
C LEU A 296 14.18 20.01 -15.31
N ALA A 297 13.86 21.04 -16.09
CA ALA A 297 13.75 22.40 -15.57
C ALA A 297 12.53 22.61 -14.65
N THR A 298 11.37 22.07 -15.03
CA THR A 298 10.09 22.30 -14.33
C THR A 298 9.27 21.01 -14.25
N ALA A 299 8.61 20.83 -13.11
CA ALA A 299 7.56 19.84 -12.91
C ALA A 299 6.35 20.58 -12.33
N ARG A 300 5.16 20.29 -12.86
CA ARG A 300 3.90 20.83 -12.35
C ARG A 300 2.86 19.74 -12.39
N ARG A 301 1.97 19.71 -11.40
CA ARG A 301 0.81 18.84 -11.44
C ARG A 301 -0.13 19.29 -12.57
N GLY A 302 -0.59 18.34 -13.38
CA GLY A 302 -1.76 18.51 -14.24
C GLY A 302 -3.05 18.21 -13.48
N SER A 303 -4.14 18.91 -13.80
CA SER A 303 -5.47 18.61 -13.28
C SER A 303 -6.03 17.37 -14.01
N ALA A 304 -5.89 16.19 -13.41
CA ALA A 304 -6.55 14.99 -13.87
C ALA A 304 -7.25 14.34 -12.67
N ASP A 305 -8.39 14.90 -12.30
CA ASP A 305 -9.35 14.26 -11.41
C ASP A 305 -10.30 13.46 -12.30
N GLY A 306 -10.01 12.18 -12.49
CA GLY A 306 -11.00 11.23 -12.98
C GLY A 306 -11.63 10.56 -11.77
N GLU A 307 -12.95 10.63 -11.63
CA GLU A 307 -13.69 9.79 -10.69
C GLU A 307 -13.53 8.33 -11.13
N LEU A 308 -12.67 7.59 -10.43
CA LEU A 308 -12.57 6.15 -10.58
C LEU A 308 -13.62 5.51 -9.69
N GLU A 309 -14.63 4.89 -10.31
CA GLU A 309 -15.64 4.10 -9.60
C GLU A 309 -15.18 2.65 -9.35
N THR A 310 -14.10 2.22 -10.01
CA THR A 310 -13.56 0.87 -9.87
C THR A 310 -12.04 0.91 -9.91
N LEU A 311 -11.40 0.00 -9.19
CA LEU A 311 -9.96 -0.25 -9.26
C LEU A 311 -9.73 -1.68 -9.73
N THR A 312 -8.99 -1.90 -10.83
CA THR A 312 -8.72 -3.27 -11.28
C THR A 312 -7.59 -3.90 -10.49
N ILE A 313 -7.55 -5.23 -10.41
CA ILE A 313 -6.40 -5.93 -9.80
C ILE A 313 -5.11 -5.71 -10.61
N ALA A 314 -5.22 -5.41 -11.90
CA ALA A 314 -4.07 -5.08 -12.75
C ALA A 314 -3.48 -3.71 -12.41
N ASP A 315 -4.33 -2.73 -12.06
CA ASP A 315 -3.87 -1.42 -11.57
C ASP A 315 -3.11 -1.56 -10.24
N LEU A 316 -3.45 -2.58 -9.45
CA LEU A 316 -2.76 -2.95 -8.21
C LEU A 316 -1.50 -3.80 -8.43
N GLY A 317 -1.15 -4.14 -9.68
CA GLY A 317 0.01 -4.97 -9.98
C GLY A 317 -0.15 -6.44 -9.58
N ALA A 318 -1.37 -6.94 -9.42
CA ALA A 318 -1.63 -8.33 -9.07
C ALA A 318 -1.07 -9.31 -10.11
N ASP A 319 -0.59 -10.47 -9.64
CA ASP A 319 -0.27 -11.59 -10.52
C ASP A 319 -1.55 -12.08 -11.21
N SER A 320 -1.63 -11.81 -12.51
CA SER A 320 -2.71 -12.28 -13.38
C SER A 320 -2.22 -13.35 -14.35
N SER A 321 -1.05 -13.96 -14.11
CA SER A 321 -0.54 -15.03 -14.97
C SER A 321 -1.31 -16.33 -14.78
N ALA A 322 -1.37 -17.14 -15.85
CA ALA A 322 -1.98 -18.45 -15.78
C ALA A 322 -1.08 -19.42 -14.99
N GLN A 323 -1.65 -20.05 -13.97
CA GLN A 323 -1.01 -21.09 -13.16
C GLN A 323 -1.46 -22.48 -13.63
N SER A 324 -0.55 -23.45 -13.64
CA SER A 324 -0.89 -24.85 -13.89
C SER A 324 -1.24 -25.53 -12.57
N ILE A 325 -2.53 -25.82 -12.35
CA ILE A 325 -3.06 -26.28 -11.06
C ILE A 325 -3.48 -27.75 -11.16
N ALA A 326 -2.91 -28.62 -10.32
CA ALA A 326 -3.29 -30.04 -10.21
C ALA A 326 -4.24 -30.33 -9.04
N ASP A 327 -4.07 -29.63 -7.91
CA ASP A 327 -4.89 -29.76 -6.69
C ASP A 327 -5.36 -28.38 -6.23
N ARG A 328 -4.44 -27.51 -5.80
CA ARG A 328 -4.76 -26.14 -5.37
C ARG A 328 -3.83 -25.12 -6.01
N GLY A 329 -4.38 -24.00 -6.46
CA GLY A 329 -3.62 -22.80 -6.80
C GLY A 329 -4.30 -21.57 -6.23
N GLN A 330 -3.51 -20.52 -6.01
CA GLN A 330 -3.92 -19.34 -5.26
C GLN A 330 -3.30 -18.08 -5.85
N TRP A 331 -4.09 -17.02 -5.86
CA TRP A 331 -3.66 -15.64 -6.11
C TRP A 331 -3.92 -14.82 -4.85
N ASN A 332 -2.91 -14.06 -4.44
CA ASN A 332 -3.02 -13.09 -3.36
C ASN A 332 -2.88 -11.69 -3.96
N VAL A 333 -3.83 -10.82 -3.68
CA VAL A 333 -3.88 -9.44 -4.17
C VAL A 333 -3.86 -8.51 -2.98
N ALA A 334 -2.75 -7.78 -2.83
CA ALA A 334 -2.65 -6.71 -1.84
C ALA A 334 -3.48 -5.50 -2.32
N ILE A 335 -4.36 -5.00 -1.45
CA ILE A 335 -5.20 -3.84 -1.70
C ILE A 335 -4.93 -2.83 -0.58
N PRO A 336 -3.83 -2.05 -0.67
CA PRO A 336 -3.55 -1.02 0.33
C PRO A 336 -4.63 0.07 0.23
N ALA A 337 -5.12 0.55 1.37
CA ALA A 337 -6.14 1.60 1.39
C ALA A 337 -5.64 2.91 0.77
N THR A 338 -4.32 3.11 0.70
CA THR A 338 -3.68 4.23 0.00
C THR A 338 -3.90 4.20 -1.52
N ALA A 339 -4.19 3.04 -2.13
CA ALA A 339 -4.54 2.95 -3.55
C ALA A 339 -5.98 3.40 -3.85
N ILE A 340 -6.83 3.57 -2.82
CA ILE A 340 -8.22 4.00 -2.98
C ILE A 340 -8.26 5.50 -3.27
N PRO A 341 -8.97 5.96 -4.32
CA PRO A 341 -9.12 7.38 -4.62
C PRO A 341 -9.69 8.19 -3.45
N ALA A 342 -9.41 9.49 -3.45
CA ALA A 342 -10.01 10.43 -2.50
C ALA A 342 -11.54 10.38 -2.59
N GLY A 343 -12.21 10.47 -1.44
CA GLY A 343 -13.67 10.42 -1.31
C GLY A 343 -14.29 9.05 -1.54
N LYS A 344 -13.51 8.00 -1.77
CA LYS A 344 -14.01 6.65 -2.05
C LYS A 344 -13.67 5.65 -0.94
N ARG A 345 -14.47 4.59 -0.85
CA ARG A 345 -14.25 3.40 0.01
C ARG A 345 -14.56 2.11 -0.76
N ILE A 346 -14.01 0.99 -0.30
CA ILE A 346 -14.31 -0.33 -0.86
C ILE A 346 -15.73 -0.72 -0.47
N THR A 347 -16.53 -1.16 -1.45
CA THR A 347 -17.92 -1.60 -1.22
C THR A 347 -18.19 -3.02 -1.69
N GLY A 348 -17.36 -3.55 -2.59
CA GLY A 348 -17.52 -4.90 -3.11
C GLY A 348 -16.39 -5.30 -4.05
N LEU A 349 -16.51 -6.49 -4.61
CA LEU A 349 -15.54 -7.10 -5.52
C LEU A 349 -16.31 -7.77 -6.67
N THR A 350 -15.80 -7.61 -7.90
CA THR A 350 -16.20 -8.44 -9.04
C THR A 350 -14.96 -9.15 -9.58
N LEU A 351 -14.93 -10.47 -9.44
CA LEU A 351 -13.80 -11.32 -9.80
C LEU A 351 -14.13 -12.16 -11.03
N ASP A 352 -13.16 -12.27 -11.93
CA ASP A 352 -13.27 -13.03 -13.15
C ASP A 352 -12.18 -14.09 -13.16
N VAL A 353 -12.56 -15.35 -13.02
CA VAL A 353 -11.62 -16.48 -12.93
C VAL A 353 -11.83 -17.39 -14.13
N ALA A 354 -10.80 -17.59 -14.93
CA ALA A 354 -10.80 -18.57 -16.01
C ALA A 354 -10.20 -19.88 -15.49
N VAL A 355 -10.93 -20.98 -15.63
CA VAL A 355 -10.48 -22.31 -15.20
C VAL A 355 -10.62 -23.26 -16.37
N ALA A 356 -9.51 -23.88 -16.81
CA ALA A 356 -9.55 -24.85 -17.88
C ALA A 356 -10.26 -26.13 -17.42
N GLU A 357 -11.00 -26.79 -18.32
CA GLU A 357 -11.54 -28.12 -18.06
C GLU A 357 -10.41 -29.13 -17.85
N ASP A 358 -10.58 -30.04 -16.90
CA ASP A 358 -9.68 -31.17 -16.63
C ASP A 358 -10.28 -32.53 -17.01
N GLY A 359 -11.52 -32.54 -17.51
CA GLY A 359 -12.27 -33.76 -17.85
C GLY A 359 -12.67 -34.61 -16.64
N GLY A 360 -12.54 -34.10 -15.41
CA GLY A 360 -12.97 -34.76 -14.19
C GLY A 360 -14.49 -34.74 -14.00
N GLU A 361 -15.02 -35.64 -13.15
CA GLU A 361 -16.46 -35.64 -12.79
C GLU A 361 -16.83 -34.50 -11.84
N ALA A 362 -15.88 -34.00 -11.04
CA ALA A 362 -16.07 -32.92 -10.10
C ALA A 362 -15.55 -31.60 -10.69
N ARG A 363 -16.40 -30.56 -10.68
CA ARG A 363 -16.01 -29.23 -11.13
C ARG A 363 -15.03 -28.59 -10.13
N PRO A 364 -14.02 -27.84 -10.61
CA PRO A 364 -13.15 -27.07 -9.74
C PRO A 364 -13.96 -26.08 -8.89
N VAL A 365 -13.57 -25.88 -7.63
CA VAL A 365 -14.20 -24.91 -6.72
C VAL A 365 -13.32 -23.68 -6.59
N ILE A 366 -13.89 -22.51 -6.80
CA ILE A 366 -13.28 -21.21 -6.55
C ILE A 366 -13.70 -20.73 -5.17
N ALA A 367 -12.76 -20.30 -4.33
CA ALA A 367 -13.03 -19.65 -3.05
C ALA A 367 -12.42 -18.25 -3.00
N VAL A 368 -13.15 -17.32 -2.40
CA VAL A 368 -12.79 -15.90 -2.31
C VAL A 368 -12.77 -15.51 -0.84
N LEU A 369 -11.58 -15.15 -0.34
CA LEU A 369 -11.38 -14.67 1.01
C LEU A 369 -10.91 -13.22 0.97
N PHE A 370 -11.43 -12.39 1.87
CA PHE A 370 -10.95 -11.02 2.06
C PHE A 370 -10.57 -10.84 3.53
N ASN A 371 -9.33 -10.44 3.78
CA ASN A 371 -8.76 -10.35 5.13
C ASN A 371 -8.98 -11.64 5.96
N GLY A 372 -8.90 -12.80 5.30
CA GLY A 372 -9.11 -14.12 5.91
C GLY A 372 -10.57 -14.55 6.10
N VAL A 373 -11.55 -13.69 5.78
CA VAL A 373 -12.98 -14.02 5.85
C VAL A 373 -13.45 -14.55 4.51
N LEU A 374 -14.04 -15.76 4.50
CA LEU A 374 -14.65 -16.34 3.30
C LEU A 374 -15.88 -15.53 2.90
N LEU A 375 -15.79 -14.85 1.77
CA LEU A 375 -16.87 -14.03 1.21
C LEU A 375 -17.75 -14.82 0.24
N ALA A 376 -17.14 -15.66 -0.59
CA ALA A 376 -17.87 -16.46 -1.58
C ALA A 376 -17.14 -17.76 -1.93
N SER A 377 -17.90 -18.74 -2.39
CA SER A 377 -17.41 -19.95 -3.05
C SER A 377 -18.34 -20.36 -4.18
N ALA A 378 -17.79 -20.75 -5.34
CA ALA A 378 -18.57 -21.19 -6.49
C ALA A 378 -17.85 -22.30 -7.25
N GLU A 379 -18.60 -23.20 -7.88
CA GLU A 379 -18.04 -24.14 -8.86
C GLU A 379 -17.71 -23.39 -10.15
N ALA A 380 -16.59 -23.74 -10.78
CA ALA A 380 -16.19 -23.17 -12.06
C ALA A 380 -17.18 -23.55 -13.17
N GLU A 381 -17.48 -22.59 -14.04
CA GLU A 381 -18.32 -22.79 -15.23
C GLU A 381 -17.60 -23.64 -16.29
N GLU A 382 -18.34 -24.50 -17.00
CA GLU A 382 -17.79 -25.42 -18.02
C GLU A 382 -17.17 -24.66 -19.21
N ASP A 383 -17.79 -23.56 -19.67
CA ASP A 383 -17.40 -22.87 -20.90
C ASP A 383 -16.47 -21.64 -20.70
N GLY A 384 -15.71 -21.56 -19.59
CA GLY A 384 -14.57 -20.65 -19.49
C GLY A 384 -14.50 -19.76 -18.25
N ARG A 385 -14.97 -18.50 -18.35
CA ARG A 385 -14.80 -17.47 -17.31
C ARG A 385 -15.95 -17.54 -16.31
N THR A 386 -15.64 -17.85 -15.06
CA THR A 386 -16.57 -17.74 -13.94
C THR A 386 -16.50 -16.32 -13.36
N GLN A 387 -17.63 -15.64 -13.25
CA GLN A 387 -17.71 -14.33 -12.60
C GLN A 387 -18.32 -14.46 -11.20
N ILE A 388 -17.64 -13.90 -10.20
CA ILE A 388 -18.09 -13.89 -8.80
C ILE A 388 -18.17 -12.43 -8.36
N ALA A 389 -19.38 -11.96 -8.04
CA ALA A 389 -19.62 -10.64 -7.48
C ALA A 389 -20.01 -10.78 -6.01
N VAL A 390 -19.37 -10.00 -5.14
CA VAL A 390 -19.61 -10.04 -3.69
C VAL A 390 -19.59 -8.64 -3.11
N ASP A 391 -20.61 -8.33 -2.30
CA ASP A 391 -20.63 -7.10 -1.50
C ASP A 391 -19.73 -7.27 -0.27
N LEU A 392 -18.99 -6.22 0.06
CA LEU A 392 -18.10 -6.22 1.23
C LEU A 392 -18.85 -5.71 2.46
N PRO A 393 -18.90 -6.47 3.57
CA PRO A 393 -19.46 -5.99 4.83
C PRO A 393 -18.75 -4.73 5.35
N GLU A 394 -19.50 -3.82 5.95
CA GLU A 394 -18.92 -2.63 6.58
C GLU A 394 -17.96 -3.03 7.72
N GLY A 395 -16.83 -2.33 7.82
CA GLY A 395 -15.79 -2.58 8.83
C GLY A 395 -14.88 -3.78 8.53
N LEU A 396 -15.08 -4.52 7.43
CA LEU A 396 -14.16 -5.60 7.04
C LEU A 396 -12.89 -5.07 6.35
N ALA A 397 -12.99 -3.90 5.69
CA ALA A 397 -11.85 -3.20 5.12
C ALA A 397 -10.99 -2.53 6.20
N ASN A 398 -9.69 -2.58 6.00
CA ASN A 398 -8.65 -2.07 6.87
C ASN A 398 -7.64 -1.23 6.04
N THR A 399 -6.59 -0.69 6.64
CA THR A 399 -5.51 0.03 5.93
C THR A 399 -4.70 -0.88 5.02
N LEU A 400 -4.47 -2.11 5.46
CA LEU A 400 -3.84 -3.17 4.68
C LEU A 400 -4.88 -4.26 4.45
N ASN A 401 -5.23 -4.50 3.18
CA ASN A 401 -6.18 -5.54 2.83
C ASN A 401 -5.52 -6.59 1.95
N ASN A 402 -5.93 -7.83 2.11
CA ASN A 402 -5.55 -8.94 1.25
C ASN A 402 -6.80 -9.62 0.70
N LEU A 403 -6.87 -9.71 -0.63
CA LEU A 403 -7.83 -10.54 -1.33
C LEU A 403 -7.12 -11.83 -1.76
N GLU A 404 -7.62 -12.95 -1.26
CA GLU A 404 -7.18 -14.29 -1.65
C GLU A 404 -8.25 -14.93 -2.54
N VAL A 405 -7.82 -15.39 -3.71
CA VAL A 405 -8.64 -16.19 -4.63
C VAL A 405 -7.95 -17.52 -4.82
N SER A 406 -8.63 -18.63 -4.51
CA SER A 406 -8.09 -19.97 -4.70
C SER A 406 -8.98 -20.80 -5.61
N VAL A 407 -8.34 -21.67 -6.38
CA VAL A 407 -8.99 -22.70 -7.21
C VAL A 407 -8.56 -24.05 -6.68
N MET A 408 -9.53 -24.89 -6.34
CA MET A 408 -9.31 -26.26 -5.88
C MET A 408 -9.89 -27.23 -6.90
N ARG A 409 -9.08 -28.19 -7.35
CA ARG A 409 -9.46 -29.30 -8.22
C ARG A 409 -9.43 -30.58 -7.42
N GLN A 410 -10.40 -31.45 -7.65
CA GLN A 410 -10.27 -32.81 -7.17
C GLN A 410 -9.28 -33.55 -8.08
N ALA A 411 -8.04 -33.72 -7.62
CA ALA A 411 -7.05 -34.48 -8.38
C ALA A 411 -7.60 -35.89 -8.69
N ALA A 412 -7.74 -36.22 -9.98
CA ALA A 412 -8.05 -37.57 -10.44
C ALA A 412 -6.82 -38.48 -10.29
N GLY A 413 -6.45 -38.77 -9.05
CA GLY A 413 -5.33 -39.64 -8.67
C GLY A 413 -5.83 -41.00 -8.19
N GLY A 414 -5.35 -42.07 -8.81
CA GLY A 414 -5.68 -43.46 -8.46
C GLY A 414 -5.06 -44.46 -9.43
N ASP A 415 -4.79 -45.69 -8.96
CA ASP A 415 -4.30 -46.83 -9.75
C ASP A 415 -3.00 -46.65 -10.54
N CYS A 416 -2.12 -45.72 -10.13
CA CYS A 416 -0.78 -45.56 -10.71
C CYS A 416 -0.78 -45.33 -12.24
N LYS A 417 -1.92 -44.88 -12.80
CA LYS A 417 -2.09 -44.80 -14.26
C LYS A 417 -1.62 -43.46 -14.83
N TYR A 418 -1.71 -42.36 -14.05
CA TYR A 418 -1.29 -41.01 -14.45
C TYR A 418 -0.81 -40.17 -13.27
N VAL A 419 0.25 -39.37 -13.47
CA VAL A 419 0.62 -38.28 -12.56
C VAL A 419 -0.48 -37.22 -12.64
N PRO A 420 -0.98 -36.66 -11.50
CA PRO A 420 -1.92 -35.55 -11.52
C PRO A 420 -1.42 -34.45 -12.46
N GLN A 421 -2.17 -34.21 -13.55
CA GLN A 421 -1.80 -33.19 -14.52
C GLN A 421 -2.29 -31.84 -14.01
N GLY A 422 -1.42 -30.82 -14.10
CA GLY A 422 -1.84 -29.46 -13.87
C GLY A 422 -2.60 -28.92 -15.08
N TYR A 423 -3.73 -28.28 -14.83
CA TYR A 423 -4.53 -27.61 -15.84
C TYR A 423 -4.52 -26.10 -15.60
N PRO A 424 -4.44 -25.27 -16.67
CA PRO A 424 -4.39 -23.82 -16.52
C PRO A 424 -5.60 -23.26 -15.75
N ALA A 425 -5.34 -22.31 -14.87
CA ALA A 425 -6.34 -21.39 -14.36
C ALA A 425 -5.72 -20.01 -14.19
N GLN A 426 -6.54 -18.96 -14.20
CA GLN A 426 -6.07 -17.59 -14.20
C GLN A 426 -7.10 -16.67 -13.53
N LEU A 427 -6.64 -15.83 -12.61
CA LEU A 427 -7.38 -14.64 -12.19
C LEU A 427 -7.23 -13.55 -13.26
N LEU A 428 -8.31 -13.17 -13.92
CA LEU A 428 -8.25 -12.29 -15.08
C LEU A 428 -8.01 -10.83 -14.65
N PRO A 429 -7.22 -10.06 -15.44
CA PRO A 429 -6.98 -8.63 -15.20
C PRO A 429 -8.24 -7.75 -15.11
N SER A 430 -9.37 -8.21 -15.64
CA SER A 430 -10.67 -7.51 -15.57
C SER A 430 -11.34 -7.56 -14.20
N SER A 431 -10.83 -8.40 -13.29
CA SER A 431 -11.28 -8.43 -11.90
C SER A 431 -11.05 -7.07 -11.25
N ARG A 432 -12.03 -6.59 -10.48
CA ARG A 432 -12.05 -5.22 -9.95
C ARG A 432 -12.64 -5.12 -8.57
N ILE A 433 -12.18 -4.13 -7.84
CA ILE A 433 -12.71 -3.63 -6.58
C ILE A 433 -13.75 -2.56 -6.93
N GLU A 434 -14.95 -2.72 -6.39
CA GLU A 434 -16.05 -1.76 -6.55
C GLU A 434 -15.93 -0.67 -5.47
N LEU A 435 -15.92 0.58 -5.89
CA LEU A 435 -15.75 1.74 -5.02
C LEU A 435 -17.08 2.48 -4.87
N GLY A 436 -17.35 2.96 -3.65
CA GLY A 436 -18.48 3.81 -3.35
C GLY A 436 -18.05 5.07 -2.60
N GLU A 437 -18.98 5.99 -2.41
CA GLU A 437 -18.74 7.22 -1.67
C GLU A 437 -18.33 6.93 -0.21
N ALA A 438 -17.26 7.58 0.23
CA ALA A 438 -16.85 7.61 1.62
C ALA A 438 -17.61 8.71 2.36
N GLY A 439 -18.09 8.38 3.57
CA GLY A 439 -18.58 9.38 4.51
C GLY A 439 -17.44 10.07 5.26
N SER A 440 -17.77 10.72 6.38
CA SER A 440 -16.74 11.18 7.32
C SER A 440 -15.98 9.98 7.89
N PRO A 441 -14.63 10.05 8.00
CA PRO A 441 -13.84 9.00 8.62
C PRO A 441 -14.31 8.69 10.04
N GLN A 442 -14.54 7.41 10.34
CA GLN A 442 -14.86 6.92 11.68
C GLN A 442 -13.69 6.13 12.27
N ASP A 443 -12.98 5.39 11.43
CA ASP A 443 -11.78 4.64 11.79
C ASP A 443 -10.51 5.22 11.16
N PHE A 444 -9.34 4.84 11.69
CA PHE A 444 -8.06 5.11 11.04
C PHE A 444 -8.02 4.53 9.61
N SER A 445 -8.66 3.39 9.34
CA SER A 445 -8.77 2.80 8.00
C SER A 445 -9.55 3.65 6.99
N ASP A 446 -10.37 4.61 7.44
CA ASP A 446 -11.10 5.51 6.58
C ASP A 446 -10.29 6.75 6.18
N LEU A 447 -9.19 7.06 6.89
CA LEU A 447 -8.37 8.24 6.64
C LEU A 447 -7.86 8.39 5.20
N PRO A 448 -7.48 7.32 4.46
CA PRO A 448 -7.08 7.44 3.07
C PRO A 448 -8.12 8.14 2.20
N SER A 449 -9.41 7.97 2.46
CA SER A 449 -10.49 8.64 1.72
C SER A 449 -10.39 10.18 1.81
N VAL A 450 -9.82 10.71 2.88
CA VAL A 450 -9.62 12.14 3.09
C VAL A 450 -8.19 12.58 2.75
N LEU A 451 -7.18 11.85 3.23
CA LEU A 451 -5.77 12.21 3.06
C LEU A 451 -5.30 12.10 1.61
N ASN A 452 -5.85 11.18 0.82
CA ASN A 452 -5.52 11.09 -0.61
C ASN A 452 -6.00 12.31 -1.42
N GLY A 453 -6.99 13.07 -0.91
CA GLY A 453 -7.42 14.34 -1.49
C GLY A 453 -6.46 15.51 -1.21
N GLY A 454 -5.55 15.33 -0.26
CA GLY A 454 -4.54 16.30 0.15
C GLY A 454 -4.62 16.71 1.61
N PHE A 455 -3.46 16.91 2.20
CA PHE A 455 -3.33 17.24 3.62
C PHE A 455 -2.09 18.08 3.91
N THR A 456 -2.07 18.67 5.10
CA THR A 456 -0.89 19.37 5.64
C THR A 456 -0.51 18.77 6.99
N VAL A 457 0.77 18.45 7.15
CA VAL A 457 1.33 18.07 8.45
C VAL A 457 1.78 19.33 9.18
N VAL A 458 1.21 19.56 10.36
CA VAL A 458 1.63 20.63 11.27
C VAL A 458 2.48 19.99 12.35
N MET A 459 3.75 20.39 12.47
CA MET A 459 4.69 19.76 13.40
C MET A 459 5.60 20.79 14.06
N PRO A 460 6.21 20.51 15.23
CA PRO A 460 7.01 21.50 15.95
C PRO A 460 8.39 21.72 15.34
N ASP A 461 8.95 20.68 14.71
CA ASP A 461 10.30 20.68 14.15
C ASP A 461 10.44 19.65 13.03
N ALA A 462 11.51 19.75 12.24
CA ALA A 462 11.79 18.83 11.14
C ALA A 462 12.13 17.40 11.60
N ALA A 463 12.58 17.22 12.85
CA ALA A 463 12.94 15.90 13.38
C ALA A 463 11.71 15.00 13.57
N SER A 464 10.54 15.60 13.75
CA SER A 464 9.25 14.91 13.81
C SER A 464 8.83 14.26 12.49
N LEU A 465 9.46 14.61 11.36
CA LEU A 465 9.01 14.18 10.04
C LEU A 465 9.10 12.66 9.81
N ALA A 466 10.22 12.02 10.19
CA ALA A 466 10.39 10.57 9.95
C ALA A 466 9.39 9.72 10.76
N PRO A 467 9.19 9.92 12.07
CA PRO A 467 8.13 9.26 12.83
C PRO A 467 6.73 9.47 12.27
N VAL A 468 6.40 10.71 11.84
CA VAL A 468 5.09 11.00 11.24
C VAL A 468 4.92 10.26 9.92
N ALA A 469 5.94 10.27 9.07
CA ALA A 469 5.90 9.56 7.79
C ALA A 469 5.68 8.06 7.99
N ALA A 470 6.33 7.45 9.00
CA ALA A 470 6.14 6.04 9.35
C ALA A 470 4.67 5.71 9.69
N LEU A 471 4.00 6.57 10.48
CA LEU A 471 2.58 6.40 10.82
C LEU A 471 1.63 6.67 9.64
N LEU A 472 1.98 7.63 8.77
CA LEU A 472 1.14 8.02 7.64
C LEU A 472 1.30 7.14 6.41
N ASN A 473 2.39 6.37 6.30
CA ASN A 473 2.66 5.53 5.14
C ASN A 473 1.49 4.59 4.76
N PRO A 474 0.84 3.87 5.70
CA PRO A 474 -0.34 3.06 5.38
C PRO A 474 -1.64 3.87 5.25
N LEU A 475 -1.63 5.17 5.56
CA LEU A 475 -2.82 6.03 5.62
C LEU A 475 -2.92 7.05 4.47
N ALA A 476 -1.83 7.33 3.76
CA ALA A 476 -1.79 8.31 2.68
C ALA A 476 -0.89 7.87 1.53
N SER A 477 -1.35 8.08 0.30
CA SER A 477 -0.60 7.79 -0.94
C SER A 477 0.52 8.80 -1.23
N GLY A 478 0.33 10.06 -0.84
CA GLY A 478 1.14 11.20 -1.29
C GLY A 478 0.81 11.71 -2.71
N GLU A 479 -0.18 11.11 -3.39
CA GLU A 479 -0.61 11.54 -4.74
C GLU A 479 -1.37 12.86 -4.69
N GLY A 480 -2.19 13.09 -3.65
CA GLY A 480 -2.83 14.37 -3.33
C GLY A 480 -1.86 15.44 -2.83
N PRO A 481 -2.22 16.74 -2.80
CA PRO A 481 -1.35 17.81 -2.29
C PRO A 481 -0.83 17.49 -0.89
N VAL A 482 0.50 17.53 -0.71
CA VAL A 482 1.14 17.30 0.59
C VAL A 482 1.81 18.61 0.99
N GLY A 483 1.49 19.08 2.20
CA GLY A 483 2.10 20.25 2.81
C GLY A 483 2.73 19.93 4.16
N VAL A 484 3.66 20.77 4.57
CA VAL A 484 4.24 20.81 5.92
C VAL A 484 4.13 22.24 6.43
N SER A 485 3.87 22.44 7.72
CA SER A 485 3.80 23.75 8.36
C SER A 485 4.39 23.72 9.77
N PHE A 486 5.23 24.70 10.09
CA PHE A 486 5.69 25.03 11.45
C PHE A 486 4.93 26.22 12.02
N ASP A 487 4.38 27.09 11.16
CA ASP A 487 3.80 28.39 11.51
C ASP A 487 2.30 28.33 11.91
N GLY A 488 1.73 27.13 11.92
CA GLY A 488 0.38 26.86 12.44
C GLY A 488 -0.54 26.12 11.47
N MET A 489 -1.76 25.88 11.93
CA MET A 489 -2.74 25.05 11.22
C MET A 489 -3.39 25.79 10.05
N PRO A 490 -3.45 25.21 8.83
CA PRO A 490 -4.12 25.83 7.70
C PRO A 490 -5.63 25.92 7.93
N ALA A 491 -6.29 26.90 7.30
CA ALA A 491 -7.73 27.13 7.46
C ALA A 491 -8.61 26.01 6.88
N ASN A 492 -8.17 25.37 5.79
CA ASN A 492 -8.93 24.36 5.04
C ASN A 492 -8.10 23.08 4.81
N GLY A 493 -8.76 22.02 4.33
CA GLY A 493 -8.13 20.74 3.95
C GLY A 493 -8.04 19.73 5.09
N ALA A 494 -7.43 18.57 4.87
CA ALA A 494 -7.14 17.64 5.96
C ALA A 494 -5.85 18.04 6.69
N VAL A 495 -5.77 17.79 8.00
CA VAL A 495 -4.56 18.07 8.78
C VAL A 495 -4.14 16.88 9.62
N VAL A 496 -2.84 16.66 9.64
CA VAL A 496 -2.15 15.82 10.62
C VAL A 496 -1.41 16.77 11.55
N TYR A 497 -1.81 16.81 12.82
CA TYR A 497 -1.27 17.73 13.81
C TYR A 497 -0.40 16.98 14.82
N VAL A 498 0.84 17.43 15.00
CA VAL A 498 1.81 16.84 15.93
C VAL A 498 2.05 17.82 17.06
N GLY A 499 1.72 17.43 18.29
CA GLY A 499 1.91 18.29 19.45
C GLY A 499 1.47 17.66 20.75
N ALA A 500 2.00 18.16 21.87
CA ALA A 500 1.70 17.66 23.21
C ALA A 500 0.22 17.84 23.60
N ASP A 501 -0.39 18.94 23.16
CA ASP A 501 -1.78 19.29 23.40
C ASP A 501 -2.62 19.18 22.13
N ALA A 502 -3.91 18.85 22.27
CA ALA A 502 -4.84 18.79 21.16
C ALA A 502 -5.02 20.20 20.53
N PRO A 503 -5.25 20.29 19.20
CA PRO A 503 -5.46 21.57 18.54
C PRO A 503 -6.70 22.29 19.09
N ALA A 504 -6.63 23.61 19.26
CA ALA A 504 -7.69 24.39 19.86
C ALA A 504 -9.03 24.23 19.12
N GLY A 505 -10.13 24.04 19.85
CA GLY A 505 -11.46 23.82 19.25
C GLY A 505 -11.69 22.42 18.69
N SER A 506 -10.82 21.45 19.02
CA SER A 506 -11.08 20.02 18.88
C SER A 506 -11.46 19.42 20.23
N GLU A 507 -12.20 18.31 20.20
CA GLU A 507 -12.58 17.56 21.40
C GLU A 507 -11.86 16.19 21.40
N PRO A 508 -10.70 16.07 22.08
CA PRO A 508 -10.00 14.80 22.17
C PRO A 508 -10.79 13.78 22.99
N LYS A 509 -10.81 12.53 22.51
CA LYS A 509 -11.49 11.41 23.17
C LYS A 509 -10.78 11.04 24.48
N VAL A 510 -9.46 11.06 24.47
CA VAL A 510 -8.60 10.96 25.65
C VAL A 510 -8.03 12.34 25.98
N GLN A 511 -8.42 12.90 27.13
CA GLN A 511 -8.06 14.26 27.55
C GLN A 511 -6.88 14.26 28.53
N PHE A 512 -5.69 14.60 28.05
CA PHE A 512 -4.49 14.65 28.90
C PHE A 512 -4.45 15.86 29.84
N THR A 513 -5.33 16.86 29.63
CA THR A 513 -5.41 18.08 30.42
C THR A 513 -6.26 17.95 31.69
N GLN A 514 -7.05 16.87 31.82
CA GLN A 514 -7.97 16.65 32.95
C GLN A 514 -7.36 15.86 34.12
N GLY A 515 -6.04 15.61 34.09
CA GLY A 515 -5.31 14.88 35.14
C GLY A 515 -4.84 13.50 34.68
N ALA A 516 -4.48 12.63 35.63
CA ALA A 516 -4.08 11.26 35.32
C ALA A 516 -5.17 10.54 34.49
N VAL A 517 -4.79 9.88 33.40
CA VAL A 517 -5.68 8.99 32.66
C VAL A 517 -5.41 7.56 33.13
N GLU A 518 -6.47 6.81 33.40
CA GLU A 518 -6.41 5.37 33.60
C GLU A 518 -7.43 4.72 32.67
N ILE A 519 -6.96 3.75 31.87
CA ILE A 519 -7.84 2.94 31.02
C ILE A 519 -8.05 1.61 31.71
N SER A 520 -9.30 1.32 32.07
CA SER A 520 -9.67 0.07 32.75
C SER A 520 -10.55 -0.79 31.86
N GLY A 521 -10.33 -2.11 31.92
CA GLY A 521 -11.21 -3.11 31.32
C GLY A 521 -12.47 -3.37 32.14
N GLU A 522 -13.34 -4.25 31.64
CA GLU A 522 -14.66 -4.56 32.21
C GLU A 522 -14.62 -4.95 33.71
N ASN A 523 -13.55 -5.63 34.14
CA ASN A 523 -13.37 -6.08 35.52
C ASN A 523 -12.73 -5.03 36.46
N GLY A 524 -12.48 -3.82 35.95
CA GLY A 524 -11.71 -2.80 36.66
C GLY A 524 -10.20 -3.10 36.71
N GLU A 525 -9.71 -4.02 35.87
CA GLU A 525 -8.27 -4.18 35.68
C GLU A 525 -7.72 -2.98 34.93
N THR A 526 -6.61 -2.43 35.41
CA THR A 526 -5.89 -1.35 34.73
C THR A 526 -5.22 -1.93 33.48
N ILE A 527 -5.71 -1.57 32.30
CA ILE A 527 -5.12 -1.92 31.01
C ILE A 527 -3.90 -1.04 30.77
N LEU A 528 -4.04 0.26 31.03
CA LEU A 528 -2.97 1.25 30.92
C LEU A 528 -2.98 2.19 32.13
N ASP A 529 -1.82 2.32 32.77
CA ASP A 529 -1.61 3.21 33.91
C ASP A 529 -1.12 4.62 33.48
N ARG A 530 -1.10 5.55 34.43
CA ARG A 530 -0.71 6.96 34.21
C ARG A 530 0.68 7.11 33.57
N ASN A 531 1.67 6.38 34.09
CA ASN A 531 3.06 6.55 33.66
C ASN A 531 3.28 5.93 32.28
N ALA A 532 2.59 4.82 32.00
CA ALA A 532 2.58 4.21 30.67
C ALA A 532 1.99 5.19 29.65
N ILE A 533 0.79 5.73 29.89
CA ILE A 533 0.10 6.63 28.95
C ILE A 533 0.91 7.89 28.61
N ASP A 534 1.63 8.46 29.58
CA ASP A 534 2.47 9.65 29.33
C ASP A 534 3.71 9.34 28.48
N ALA A 535 4.22 8.11 28.54
CA ALA A 535 5.37 7.66 27.74
C ALA A 535 4.97 7.21 26.32
N LEU A 536 3.73 6.76 26.13
CA LEU A 536 3.23 6.24 24.85
C LEU A 536 2.93 7.38 23.85
N THR A 537 3.21 7.12 22.58
CA THR A 537 2.73 7.99 21.51
C THR A 537 1.23 7.75 21.36
N THR A 538 0.43 8.81 21.45
CA THR A 538 -1.03 8.70 21.30
C THR A 538 -1.45 9.28 19.95
N VAL A 539 -2.27 8.54 19.21
CA VAL A 539 -2.87 8.99 17.95
C VAL A 539 -4.39 8.99 18.10
N GLN A 540 -5.03 10.11 17.75
CA GLN A 540 -6.48 10.25 17.82
C GLN A 540 -7.03 10.89 16.55
N LEU A 541 -8.13 10.34 16.05
CA LEU A 541 -8.95 10.99 15.02
C LEU A 541 -9.91 11.96 15.70
N LEU A 542 -9.76 13.25 15.39
CA LEU A 542 -10.56 14.34 15.94
C LEU A 542 -11.41 15.00 14.86
N GLU A 543 -12.46 15.66 15.29
CA GLU A 543 -13.24 16.58 14.47
C GLU A 543 -13.03 18.02 14.95
N GLN A 544 -12.82 18.94 14.02
CA GLN A 544 -12.71 20.36 14.30
C GLN A 544 -13.43 21.13 13.21
N ASN A 545 -14.49 21.88 13.51
CA ASN A 545 -15.23 22.69 12.52
C ASN A 545 -15.68 21.90 11.27
N GLY A 546 -16.06 20.62 11.41
CA GLY A 546 -16.53 19.78 10.30
C GLY A 546 -15.43 19.22 9.39
N ARG A 547 -14.15 19.29 9.78
CA ARG A 547 -13.03 18.61 9.11
C ARG A 547 -12.35 17.61 10.04
N SER A 548 -11.86 16.53 9.47
CA SER A 548 -11.07 15.51 10.17
C SER A 548 -9.65 16.01 10.45
N VAL A 549 -9.18 15.77 11.67
CA VAL A 549 -7.83 16.09 12.12
C VAL A 549 -7.22 14.85 12.78
N LEU A 550 -6.10 14.37 12.25
CA LEU A 550 -5.33 13.33 12.91
C LEU A 550 -4.38 13.98 13.91
N TRP A 551 -4.63 13.84 15.20
CA TRP A 551 -3.74 14.33 16.24
C TRP A 551 -2.77 13.24 16.67
N ILE A 552 -1.47 13.57 16.63
CA ILE A 552 -0.37 12.74 17.14
C ILE A 552 0.25 13.48 18.33
N ARG A 553 0.14 12.89 19.52
CA ARG A 553 0.86 13.31 20.72
C ARG A 553 2.13 12.47 20.84
N PRO A 554 3.33 13.05 20.61
CA PRO A 554 4.59 12.32 20.73
C PRO A 554 4.80 11.78 22.15
N GLY A 555 5.11 10.48 22.27
CA GLY A 555 5.61 9.86 23.49
C GLY A 555 7.14 9.91 23.59
N SER A 556 7.72 9.26 24.60
CA SER A 556 9.17 9.21 24.80
C SER A 556 9.90 8.49 23.67
N ASP A 557 9.28 7.45 23.11
CA ASP A 557 9.87 6.61 22.06
C ASP A 557 9.45 7.03 20.65
N PHE A 558 8.79 8.18 20.49
CA PHE A 558 8.27 8.65 19.20
C PHE A 558 9.33 8.67 18.10
N ALA A 559 10.57 9.08 18.43
CA ALA A 559 11.67 9.12 17.47
C ALA A 559 12.02 7.74 16.87
N THR A 560 11.78 6.65 17.60
CA THR A 560 12.12 5.29 17.15
C THR A 560 11.27 4.81 15.97
N LEU A 561 10.05 5.34 15.82
CA LEU A 561 9.17 5.09 14.68
C LEU A 561 9.85 5.45 13.35
N GLY A 562 10.64 6.53 13.32
CA GLY A 562 11.31 7.00 12.11
C GLY A 562 12.39 6.05 11.59
N SER A 563 12.88 5.12 12.43
CA SER A 563 13.87 4.10 12.05
C SER A 563 13.29 2.69 11.95
N SER A 564 12.01 2.49 12.27
CA SER A 564 11.41 1.16 12.25
C SER A 564 11.46 0.57 10.85
N ALA A 565 11.79 -0.72 10.75
CA ALA A 565 11.76 -1.44 9.49
C ALA A 565 10.33 -1.82 9.07
N SER A 566 9.45 -1.99 10.05
CA SER A 566 8.07 -2.42 9.89
C SER A 566 7.19 -1.54 10.78
N PRO A 567 6.92 -0.29 10.35
CA PRO A 567 6.16 0.64 11.18
C PRO A 567 4.73 0.12 11.41
N PRO A 568 4.12 0.49 12.55
CA PRO A 568 2.82 -0.01 12.94
C PRO A 568 1.72 0.52 12.01
N ALA A 569 0.81 -0.35 11.59
CA ALA A 569 -0.35 0.04 10.79
C ALA A 569 -1.55 0.38 11.69
N LEU A 570 -2.01 1.63 11.63
CA LEU A 570 -3.22 2.08 12.32
C LEU A 570 -4.45 1.61 11.54
N GLY A 571 -4.88 0.39 11.81
CA GLY A 571 -5.95 -0.26 11.06
C GLY A 571 -7.36 -0.10 11.61
N TYR A 572 -7.47 -0.03 12.94
CA TYR A 572 -8.74 -0.11 13.65
C TYR A 572 -8.83 0.96 14.72
N GLY A 573 -10.03 1.52 14.91
CA GLY A 573 -10.32 2.47 15.97
C GLY A 573 -10.09 3.92 15.56
N ASN A 574 -10.41 4.81 16.49
CA ASN A 574 -10.17 6.24 16.38
C ASN A 574 -9.23 6.78 17.47
N VAL A 575 -8.76 5.90 18.37
CA VAL A 575 -7.71 6.17 19.35
C VAL A 575 -6.72 5.01 19.35
N ALA A 576 -5.42 5.32 19.30
CA ALA A 576 -4.34 4.35 19.42
C ALA A 576 -3.21 4.85 20.33
N PHE A 577 -2.61 3.93 21.06
CA PHE A 577 -1.41 4.12 21.86
C PHE A 577 -0.30 3.22 21.33
N LEU A 578 0.88 3.79 21.18
CA LEU A 578 2.03 3.12 20.60
C LEU A 578 3.23 3.13 21.54
N ALA A 579 3.83 1.96 21.70
CA ALA A 579 5.06 1.72 22.44
C ALA A 579 6.18 1.47 21.43
N GLY A 580 7.03 2.47 21.19
CA GLY A 580 8.03 2.41 20.13
C GLY A 580 7.37 2.24 18.76
N ASP A 581 7.62 1.10 18.10
CA ASP A 581 7.10 0.76 16.77
C ASP A 581 5.95 -0.24 16.76
N GLN A 582 5.32 -0.50 17.91
CA GLN A 582 4.17 -1.39 18.02
C GLN A 582 2.93 -0.62 18.50
N VAL A 583 1.76 -1.03 18.03
CA VAL A 583 0.49 -0.61 18.63
C VAL A 583 0.31 -1.41 19.91
N ASP A 584 0.32 -0.71 21.04
CA ASP A 584 0.11 -1.31 22.36
C ASP A 584 -1.39 -1.51 22.62
N PHE A 585 -2.19 -0.50 22.27
CA PHE A 585 -3.64 -0.53 22.43
C PHE A 585 -4.34 0.39 21.42
N ALA A 586 -5.45 -0.06 20.82
CA ALA A 586 -6.27 0.77 19.94
C ALA A 586 -7.76 0.42 20.12
N PHE A 587 -8.63 1.43 20.01
CA PHE A 587 -10.06 1.27 20.23
C PHE A 587 -10.89 2.32 19.47
N HIS A 588 -12.18 2.03 19.31
CA HIS A 588 -13.21 2.94 18.84
C HIS A 588 -14.15 3.31 20.00
N ASP A 589 -14.20 4.59 20.34
CA ASP A 589 -14.97 5.13 21.47
C ASP A 589 -16.48 4.78 21.45
N GLU A 590 -17.14 4.77 20.29
CA GLU A 590 -18.58 4.45 20.18
C GLU A 590 -18.91 2.95 20.10
N ARG A 591 -18.02 2.13 19.52
CA ARG A 591 -18.30 0.69 19.28
C ARG A 591 -17.91 -0.18 20.46
N GLU A 592 -16.83 0.15 21.16
CA GLU A 592 -16.37 -0.59 22.33
C GLU A 592 -16.97 -0.03 23.62
N ARG A 593 -18.16 -0.53 23.95
CA ARG A 593 -18.84 -0.24 25.23
C ARG A 593 -18.12 -0.82 26.47
N LEU A 594 -16.99 -1.49 26.27
CA LEU A 594 -16.24 -2.25 27.29
C LEU A 594 -15.03 -1.51 27.85
N ILE A 595 -14.72 -0.31 27.35
CA ILE A 595 -13.58 0.50 27.77
C ILE A 595 -14.10 1.69 28.58
N ASP A 596 -13.64 1.83 29.82
CA ASP A 596 -13.98 2.95 30.71
C ASP A 596 -12.75 3.86 30.87
N ILE A 597 -12.80 5.07 30.29
CA ILE A 597 -11.73 6.07 30.42
C ILE A 597 -11.98 6.83 31.72
N ARG A 598 -11.13 6.59 32.72
CA ARG A 598 -11.26 7.20 34.03
C ARG A 598 -10.24 8.31 34.23
N TYR A 599 -10.74 9.41 34.76
CA TYR A 599 -9.94 10.51 35.31
C TYR A 599 -10.05 10.44 36.84
N PRO A 600 -9.07 9.83 37.56
CA PRO A 600 -9.14 9.62 39.01
C PRO A 600 -9.12 10.94 39.80
N GLU A 601 -8.51 11.97 39.23
CA GLU A 601 -8.29 13.27 39.87
C GLU A 601 -9.45 14.27 39.63
N GLU A 602 -10.35 13.98 38.68
CA GLU A 602 -11.58 14.79 38.51
C GLU A 602 -12.60 14.48 39.61
N ASN A 603 -12.74 15.44 40.53
CA ASN A 603 -13.84 15.48 41.51
C ASN A 603 -15.10 16.08 40.88
N THR A 604 -15.75 15.35 39.97
CA THR A 604 -17.06 15.75 39.44
C THR A 604 -18.11 15.76 40.56
N ILE A 605 -19.04 16.73 40.55
CA ILE A 605 -20.16 16.83 41.51
C ILE A 605 -20.96 15.50 41.59
N SER A 606 -21.06 14.78 40.47
CA SER A 606 -21.61 13.43 40.37
C SER A 606 -20.92 12.42 41.31
N LYS A 607 -19.58 12.35 41.30
CA LYS A 607 -18.79 11.48 42.17
C LYS A 607 -18.92 11.88 43.64
N PHE A 608 -19.03 13.18 43.95
CA PHE A 608 -19.31 13.67 45.31
C PHE A 608 -20.70 13.21 45.80
N LEU A 609 -21.73 13.35 44.97
CA LEU A 609 -23.09 12.87 45.26
C LEU A 609 -23.16 11.36 45.44
N GLN A 610 -22.44 10.58 44.63
CA GLN A 610 -22.37 9.13 44.77
C GLN A 610 -21.60 8.71 46.04
N ARG A 611 -20.44 9.32 46.30
CA ARG A 611 -19.60 9.03 47.48
C ARG A 611 -20.30 9.34 48.80
N TYR A 612 -21.08 10.43 48.84
CA TYR A 612 -21.84 10.82 50.02
C TYR A 612 -23.33 10.46 49.94
N ARG A 613 -23.75 9.60 48.99
CA ARG A 613 -25.16 9.25 48.78
C ARG A 613 -25.87 8.81 50.06
N LEU A 614 -25.26 7.91 50.82
CA LEU A 614 -25.84 7.42 52.09
C LEU A 614 -25.92 8.53 53.15
N TRP A 615 -24.94 9.42 53.20
CA TRP A 615 -24.92 10.57 54.09
C TRP A 615 -25.94 11.64 53.69
N LEU A 616 -26.11 11.90 52.40
CA LEU A 616 -27.11 12.82 51.86
C LEU A 616 -28.53 12.30 52.05
N ILE A 617 -28.75 10.99 51.85
CA ILE A 617 -30.02 10.33 52.18
C ILE A 617 -30.28 10.43 53.69
N GLY A 618 -29.28 10.14 54.53
CA GLY A 618 -29.40 10.25 55.98
C GLY A 618 -29.71 11.69 56.44
N LEU A 619 -29.03 12.69 55.88
CA LEU A 619 -29.26 14.10 56.17
C LEU A 619 -30.64 14.56 55.69
N GLY A 620 -31.07 14.13 54.50
CA GLY A 620 -32.42 14.35 53.99
C GLY A 620 -33.49 13.75 54.89
N TRP A 621 -33.27 12.52 55.37
CA TRP A 621 -34.18 11.84 56.29
C TRP A 621 -34.26 12.55 57.64
N LEU A 622 -33.13 13.04 58.15
CA LEU A 622 -33.03 13.81 59.39
C LEU A 622 -33.75 15.16 59.27
N LEU A 623 -33.65 15.85 58.13
CA LEU A 623 -34.37 17.09 57.86
C LEU A 623 -35.88 16.86 57.73
N VAL A 624 -36.30 15.77 57.08
CA VAL A 624 -37.73 15.41 56.97
C VAL A 624 -38.31 15.08 58.34
N THR A 625 -37.59 14.31 59.16
CA THR A 625 -38.04 14.00 60.53
C THR A 625 -38.07 15.24 61.43
N LEU A 626 -37.07 16.13 61.36
CA LEU A 626 -37.09 17.41 62.07
C LEU A 626 -38.23 18.33 61.60
N GLY A 627 -38.48 18.39 60.29
CA GLY A 627 -39.58 19.15 59.71
C GLY A 627 -40.95 18.61 60.14
N PHE A 628 -41.09 17.29 60.17
CA PHE A 628 -42.30 16.62 60.66
C PHE A 628 -42.52 16.90 62.15
N VAL A 629 -41.50 16.79 62.99
CA VAL A 629 -41.57 17.12 64.41
C VAL A 629 -41.92 18.59 64.62
N TYR A 630 -41.32 19.51 63.85
CA TYR A 630 -41.63 20.94 63.91
C TYR A 630 -43.09 21.24 63.53
N LEU A 631 -43.60 20.63 62.45
CA LEU A 631 -45.00 20.75 62.05
C LEU A 631 -45.95 20.17 63.09
N LEU A 632 -45.65 19.00 63.63
CA LEU A 632 -46.45 18.35 64.68
C LEU A 632 -46.49 19.21 65.95
N ARG A 633 -45.35 19.80 66.34
CA ARG A 633 -45.24 20.73 67.47
C ARG A 633 -46.06 22.01 67.22
N ARG A 634 -46.06 22.52 65.99
CA ARG A 634 -46.84 23.71 65.60
C ARG A 634 -48.34 23.43 65.59
N VAL A 635 -48.77 22.26 65.12
CA VAL A 635 -50.18 21.83 65.15
C VAL A 635 -50.67 21.64 66.58
N ILE A 636 -49.88 20.97 67.44
CA ILE A 636 -50.20 20.79 68.87
C ILE A 636 -50.24 22.13 69.62
N ALA A 637 -49.32 23.05 69.33
CA ALA A 637 -49.33 24.39 69.92
C ALA A 637 -50.54 25.22 69.46
N SER A 638 -51.01 25.06 68.22
CA SER A 638 -52.21 25.75 67.71
C SER A 638 -53.52 25.21 68.30
N ASN A 639 -53.55 23.93 68.70
CA ASN A 639 -54.73 23.34 69.37
C ASN A 639 -54.78 23.64 70.88
N LYS A 640 -53.69 24.11 71.49
CA LYS A 640 -53.65 24.47 72.91
C LYS A 640 -54.07 25.92 73.21
N SER A 641 -54.40 26.71 72.18
CA SER A 641 -54.93 28.08 72.33
C SER A 641 -56.44 28.17 72.10
N LYS A 642 -57.16 27.03 72.17
CA LYS A 642 -58.61 26.96 71.93
C LYS A 642 -59.42 26.43 73.13
N ASP A 643 -58.78 26.23 74.29
CA ASP A 643 -59.47 26.03 75.57
C ASP A 643 -59.31 27.27 76.46
#